data_AF-A0A0J6FW39-F1
#
_entry.id   AF-A0A0J6FW39-F1
#
_cell.length_a   1.000
_cell.length_b   1.000
_cell.length_c   1.000
_cell.angle_alpha   90.00
_cell.angle_beta   90.00
_cell.angle_gamma   90.00
#
_symmetry.space_group_name_H-M   'P 1'
#
loop_
_entity.id
_entity.type
_entity.pdbx_description
1 polymer ?
#
loop_
_entity_poly.entity_id
_entity_poly.type
_entity_poly.pdbx_seq_one_letter_code
_entity_poly.pdbx_strand_id
1 'polypeptide(L)'
;MAYLTDDRASGPEWALFLEQCISHRIISTEFRDFSVIMMRRHPISEKALIRIVLEARSATGLMWDPLIPLYVEVLQKLGYVSLPEILKTLLLFSTIYDDSHPVSKAGPNGKGVKRKKKTSTLMTDNKIIQNVMATITMGQGPKATRGATDVLCAVADWISTLLAWSPSCEGPESDQPGDILGHQDGACIFGSLGLLLVALVGTEKGVSALSSLSKKDRKRLGQALSSYTPICASYSLPLRNRLDSIQKDFNIYPSDSSKGLEESMMGDVNVAALRFESNVVDIPTTSSRAGLYIYINALLAGRPLIDDSMFLNYLNNRYGGDHISMVEELITAAFDVLSNGMYRNESSKTMFLFRAFLVNKLPPFLAYMSASSMSQIPMEVCITRALSRVDPNTFPSFSETFSMQGNSVLSDVRQEFLFSCALHKLIPESSIERLLGENPMQTLPVGGQFMKDTLIAQINNNPERAEQLLNGIESMEGNAGAIVDAIIEVMHNLCSRKETMTLKSICNSLSRRPQTLDIILLFKSPSFILQPLCSLLDAWKWDEDQGESQLVYDEFGSILLLVLAFKYKYALTPLDLGINKPDSFILRLLDTGASSQQLKDLTEKQSQNLGAWITALFVAEGISDESMSSCSPQEFYLLVATLFSQSLTACEAGKMEFETLKGGFEYLLEPFLLPALVMALTWLGNHIWESESDLETSLKILYGLVKPASISGEAQEIHRTVLCIASRTLEATLKDTRARHPSRTDISPILDVLEQYHSFRRTGATNQTELDSWRANPAGGGLVTSIRNTFSSLVLWSTDPEISMTPPSYTHRQMLAGIGHVGSERVLQGLIDELKLQTETGSGNLAFDIAATLICAPMAESFTLEQILYRHMDQDKYPLPGCRMLTLRDALGIQRESLSKLIEADPHRAELIIRLHRRVEALCSIPEIAPGDVDVGNIMDSIHLEAVGGDDEQREQHQQQQPDADQSNQGVVAPTGNTPGNLDAMLDAAASAVVADPNGTAGAEAAAGAGLLGNGVGGDAGVGIGTGMNDVFSLMDMGNPEFIDLDMEDML
;
A
#
# COMPACT_ATOMS: atom_id res chain seq x y z
N MET A 1 -42.82 48.09 -27.97
CA MET A 1 -43.44 47.46 -29.16
C MET A 1 -43.29 45.96 -29.01
N ALA A 2 -44.38 45.26 -28.71
CA ALA A 2 -44.39 43.80 -28.62
C ALA A 2 -44.68 43.25 -30.02
N TYR A 3 -43.67 42.70 -30.69
CA TYR A 3 -43.91 41.84 -31.84
C TYR A 3 -44.50 40.54 -31.31
N LEU A 4 -45.72 40.21 -31.74
CA LEU A 4 -46.30 38.87 -31.59
C LEU A 4 -45.36 37.89 -32.30
N THR A 5 -44.50 37.19 -31.53
CA THR A 5 -43.65 36.13 -32.06
C THR A 5 -44.54 34.93 -32.37
N ASP A 6 -44.66 34.58 -33.66
CA ASP A 6 -45.35 33.36 -34.07
C ASP A 6 -44.43 32.16 -33.84
N ASP A 7 -44.32 31.75 -32.56
CA ASP A 7 -43.43 30.67 -32.10
C ASP A 7 -43.69 29.34 -32.85
N ARG A 8 -44.85 29.17 -33.51
CA ARG A 8 -45.19 27.98 -34.30
C ARG A 8 -44.47 27.90 -35.65
N ALA A 9 -44.12 29.02 -36.25
CA ALA A 9 -43.41 29.06 -37.54
C ALA A 9 -41.88 29.14 -37.36
N SER A 10 -41.41 29.86 -36.35
CA SER A 10 -39.96 30.02 -36.09
C SER A 10 -39.32 28.81 -35.37
N GLY A 11 -40.09 28.07 -34.56
CA GLY A 11 -39.56 26.96 -33.76
C GLY A 11 -38.89 25.82 -34.56
N PRO A 12 -39.51 25.31 -35.65
CA PRO A 12 -38.92 24.26 -36.47
C PRO A 12 -37.60 24.67 -37.13
N GLU A 13 -37.50 25.93 -37.57
CA GLU A 13 -36.29 26.47 -38.19
C GLU A 13 -35.13 26.58 -37.19
N TRP A 14 -35.42 26.96 -35.94
CA TRP A 14 -34.43 26.94 -34.86
C TRP A 14 -34.00 25.53 -34.47
N ALA A 15 -34.92 24.57 -34.47
CA ALA A 15 -34.60 23.16 -34.19
C ALA A 15 -33.67 22.58 -35.27
N LEU A 16 -33.99 22.82 -36.55
CA LEU A 16 -33.18 22.39 -37.69
C LEU A 16 -31.80 23.05 -37.69
N PHE A 17 -31.73 24.35 -37.39
CA PHE A 17 -30.47 25.06 -37.22
C PHE A 17 -29.59 24.46 -36.11
N LEU A 18 -30.17 24.20 -34.94
CA LEU A 18 -29.43 23.61 -33.82
C LEU A 18 -28.98 22.17 -34.11
N GLU A 19 -29.83 21.36 -34.75
CA GLU A 19 -29.47 20.01 -35.20
C GLU A 19 -28.30 20.04 -36.20
N GLN A 20 -28.31 20.98 -37.14
CA GLN A 20 -27.19 21.19 -38.07
C GLN A 20 -25.92 21.67 -37.37
N CYS A 21 -26.01 22.60 -36.42
CA CYS A 21 -24.85 23.07 -35.67
C CYS A 21 -24.20 21.96 -34.85
N ILE A 22 -25.01 21.12 -34.21
CA ILE A 22 -24.52 20.00 -33.39
C ILE A 22 -23.92 18.90 -34.26
N SER A 23 -24.60 18.52 -35.36
CA SER A 23 -24.09 17.48 -36.29
C SER A 23 -22.77 17.88 -36.96
N HIS A 24 -22.62 19.16 -37.32
CA HIS A 24 -21.38 19.69 -37.93
C HIS A 24 -20.36 20.20 -36.90
N ARG A 25 -20.62 20.04 -35.60
CA ARG A 25 -19.74 20.48 -34.49
C ARG A 25 -19.29 21.94 -34.62
N ILE A 26 -20.22 22.84 -34.94
CA ILE A 26 -19.94 24.27 -35.15
C ILE A 26 -19.40 24.91 -33.85
N ILE A 27 -18.28 25.61 -33.95
CA ILE A 27 -17.62 26.27 -32.82
C ILE A 27 -18.44 27.49 -32.32
N SER A 28 -18.26 27.86 -31.05
CA SER A 28 -19.09 28.86 -30.36
C SER A 28 -19.07 30.26 -31.00
N THR A 29 -17.98 30.64 -31.67
CA THR A 29 -17.83 31.92 -32.37
C THR A 29 -18.69 31.99 -33.63
N GLU A 30 -18.69 30.94 -34.45
CA GLU A 30 -19.54 30.84 -35.64
C GLU A 30 -21.01 30.70 -35.26
N PHE A 31 -21.30 29.89 -34.23
CA PHE A 31 -22.65 29.77 -33.69
C PHE A 31 -23.22 31.11 -33.24
N ARG A 32 -22.41 31.99 -32.65
CA ARG A 32 -22.80 33.36 -32.27
C ARG A 32 -23.25 34.16 -33.48
N ASP A 33 -22.45 34.16 -34.55
CA ASP A 33 -22.74 34.95 -35.76
C ASP A 33 -23.98 34.42 -36.48
N PHE A 34 -24.13 33.10 -36.59
CA PHE A 34 -25.33 32.48 -37.15
C PHE A 34 -26.57 32.71 -36.29
N SER A 35 -26.44 32.69 -34.96
CA SER A 35 -27.56 32.96 -34.04
C SER A 35 -28.09 34.39 -34.18
N VAL A 36 -27.22 35.38 -34.46
CA VAL A 36 -27.65 36.76 -34.73
C VAL A 36 -28.46 36.85 -36.03
N ILE A 37 -28.07 36.09 -37.06
CA ILE A 37 -28.79 36.03 -38.33
C ILE A 37 -30.13 35.31 -38.16
N MET A 38 -30.14 34.19 -37.43
CA MET A 38 -31.34 33.42 -37.13
C MET A 38 -32.36 34.22 -36.33
N MET A 39 -31.93 34.96 -35.30
CA MET A 39 -32.83 35.79 -34.49
C MET A 39 -33.46 36.93 -35.29
N ARG A 40 -32.77 37.45 -36.32
CA ARG A 40 -33.31 38.48 -37.23
C ARG A 40 -34.32 37.93 -38.23
N ARG A 41 -34.15 36.68 -38.69
CA ARG A 41 -35.02 36.05 -39.71
C ARG A 41 -36.21 35.32 -39.11
N HIS A 42 -36.00 34.65 -37.98
CA HIS A 42 -36.97 33.82 -37.28
C HIS A 42 -36.98 34.20 -35.80
N PRO A 43 -37.66 35.29 -35.41
CA PRO A 43 -37.73 35.68 -34.01
C PRO A 43 -38.52 34.64 -33.21
N ILE A 44 -38.04 34.32 -32.00
CA ILE A 44 -38.58 33.29 -31.12
C ILE A 44 -38.56 33.76 -29.68
N SER A 45 -39.53 33.32 -28.87
CA SER A 45 -39.52 33.63 -27.43
C SER A 45 -38.36 32.97 -26.68
N GLU A 46 -37.87 33.65 -25.64
CA GLU A 46 -36.77 33.21 -24.77
C GLU A 46 -36.95 31.76 -24.26
N LYS A 47 -38.16 31.46 -23.76
CA LYS A 47 -38.54 30.15 -23.24
C LYS A 47 -38.54 29.07 -24.32
N ALA A 48 -39.07 29.39 -25.51
CA ALA A 48 -39.10 28.45 -26.61
C ALA A 48 -37.69 28.17 -27.16
N LEU A 49 -36.82 29.17 -27.20
CA LEU A 49 -35.44 29.05 -27.64
C LEU A 49 -34.62 28.13 -26.73
N ILE A 50 -34.61 28.39 -25.42
CA ILE A 50 -33.84 27.56 -24.47
C ILE A 50 -34.37 26.13 -24.46
N ARG A 51 -35.70 25.94 -24.56
CA ARG A 51 -36.31 24.61 -24.68
C ARG A 51 -35.77 23.83 -25.88
N ILE A 52 -35.71 24.44 -27.06
CA ILE A 52 -35.22 23.77 -28.28
C ILE A 52 -33.74 23.37 -28.11
N VAL A 53 -32.92 24.23 -27.49
CA VAL A 53 -31.51 23.92 -27.19
C VAL A 53 -31.38 22.73 -26.22
N LEU A 54 -32.23 22.65 -25.19
CA LEU A 54 -32.21 21.52 -24.25
C LEU A 54 -32.80 20.24 -24.87
N GLU A 55 -33.80 20.33 -25.75
CA GLU A 55 -34.37 19.19 -26.48
C GLU A 55 -33.36 18.58 -27.46
N ALA A 56 -32.48 19.41 -28.05
CA ALA A 56 -31.42 18.96 -28.94
C ALA A 56 -30.40 18.03 -28.26
N ARG A 57 -30.31 18.02 -26.92
CA ARG A 57 -29.53 17.03 -26.13
C ARG A 57 -29.91 15.60 -26.48
N SER A 58 -31.21 15.35 -26.71
CA SER A 58 -31.71 14.00 -27.01
C SER A 58 -31.35 13.50 -28.41
N ALA A 59 -30.99 14.42 -29.32
CA ALA A 59 -30.61 14.11 -30.69
C ALA A 59 -29.14 13.65 -30.81
N THR A 60 -28.28 13.95 -29.83
CA THR A 60 -26.84 13.64 -29.90
C THR A 60 -26.51 12.18 -29.57
N GLY A 61 -27.38 11.49 -28.83
CA GLY A 61 -27.15 10.10 -28.39
C GLY A 61 -25.95 9.90 -27.46
N LEU A 62 -25.27 10.99 -27.06
CA LEU A 62 -24.10 10.99 -26.18
C LEU A 62 -24.52 11.20 -24.72
N MET A 63 -23.74 10.66 -23.79
CA MET A 63 -23.95 10.85 -22.35
C MET A 63 -23.69 12.31 -21.90
N TRP A 64 -22.79 13.01 -22.59
CA TRP A 64 -22.49 14.42 -22.36
C TRP A 64 -21.99 15.07 -23.65
N ASP A 65 -22.50 16.27 -23.97
CA ASP A 65 -22.03 17.06 -25.11
C ASP A 65 -21.60 18.47 -24.64
N PRO A 66 -20.31 18.83 -24.75
CA PRO A 66 -19.79 20.12 -24.31
C PRO A 66 -20.32 21.32 -25.11
N LEU A 67 -20.87 21.10 -26.31
CA LEU A 67 -21.40 22.20 -27.14
C LEU A 67 -22.70 22.78 -26.57
N ILE A 68 -23.52 21.98 -25.87
CA ILE A 68 -24.80 22.44 -25.35
C ILE A 68 -24.62 23.54 -24.28
N PRO A 69 -23.77 23.37 -23.24
CA PRO A 69 -23.48 24.46 -22.30
C PRO A 69 -22.87 25.70 -22.97
N LEU A 70 -22.03 25.52 -24.00
CA LEU A 70 -21.40 26.62 -24.74
C LEU A 70 -22.43 27.42 -25.56
N TYR A 71 -23.39 26.75 -26.21
CA TYR A 71 -24.46 27.43 -26.95
C TYR A 71 -25.40 28.18 -26.02
N VAL A 72 -25.75 27.60 -24.86
CA VAL A 72 -26.54 28.30 -23.83
C VAL A 72 -25.80 29.56 -23.35
N GLU A 73 -24.49 29.47 -23.11
CA GLU A 73 -23.67 30.62 -22.71
C GLU A 73 -23.61 31.71 -23.81
N VAL A 74 -23.50 31.34 -25.09
CA VAL A 74 -23.52 32.28 -26.21
C VAL A 74 -24.87 33.00 -26.31
N LEU A 75 -25.99 32.27 -26.22
CA LEU A 75 -27.33 32.87 -26.28
C LEU A 75 -27.61 33.80 -25.10
N GLN A 76 -27.08 33.46 -23.93
CA GLN A 76 -27.11 34.30 -22.74
C GLN A 76 -26.30 35.59 -22.93
N LYS A 77 -25.05 35.50 -23.43
CA LYS A 77 -24.19 36.67 -23.71
C LYS A 77 -24.78 37.60 -24.76
N LEU A 78 -25.52 37.07 -25.73
CA LEU A 78 -26.27 37.85 -26.73
C LEU A 78 -27.54 38.51 -26.16
N GLY A 79 -27.93 38.17 -24.93
CA GLY A 79 -29.12 38.69 -24.27
C GLY A 79 -30.43 38.08 -24.80
N TYR A 80 -30.36 36.94 -25.49
CA TYR A 80 -31.54 36.24 -26.00
C TYR A 80 -32.21 35.38 -24.93
N VAL A 81 -31.46 34.98 -23.90
CA VAL A 81 -31.97 34.24 -22.74
C VAL A 81 -31.46 34.84 -21.43
N SER A 82 -32.35 34.95 -20.46
CA SER A 82 -32.10 35.44 -19.10
C SER A 82 -31.76 34.30 -18.15
N LEU A 83 -30.90 34.60 -17.17
CA LEU A 83 -30.48 33.68 -16.12
C LEU A 83 -31.62 32.92 -15.41
N PRO A 84 -32.71 33.56 -14.95
CA PRO A 84 -33.79 32.85 -14.28
C PRO A 84 -34.55 31.90 -15.20
N GLU A 85 -34.70 32.22 -16.50
CA GLU A 85 -35.39 31.32 -17.44
C GLU A 85 -34.51 30.13 -17.84
N ILE A 86 -33.18 30.31 -17.90
CA ILE A 86 -32.22 29.20 -18.04
C ILE A 86 -32.42 28.21 -16.89
N LEU A 87 -32.33 28.65 -15.63
CA LEU A 87 -32.44 27.76 -14.47
C LEU A 87 -33.81 27.09 -14.35
N LYS A 88 -34.90 27.82 -14.62
CA LYS A 88 -36.27 27.27 -14.60
C LYS A 88 -36.50 26.23 -15.68
N THR A 89 -36.06 26.49 -16.91
CA THR A 89 -36.23 25.55 -18.02
C THR A 89 -35.27 24.38 -17.90
N LEU A 90 -34.05 24.60 -17.40
CA LEU A 90 -33.09 23.53 -17.12
C LEU A 90 -33.64 22.50 -16.13
N LEU A 91 -34.30 22.96 -15.05
CA LEU A 91 -34.91 22.06 -14.06
C LEU A 91 -35.97 21.17 -14.70
N LEU A 92 -36.85 21.74 -15.52
CA LEU A 92 -37.93 21.01 -16.21
C LEU A 92 -37.44 19.92 -17.17
N PHE A 93 -36.20 20.05 -17.67
CA PHE A 93 -35.56 19.10 -18.59
C PHE A 93 -34.49 18.22 -17.91
N SER A 94 -34.31 18.35 -16.60
CA SER A 94 -33.36 17.57 -15.83
C SER A 94 -33.94 16.19 -15.46
N THR A 95 -33.09 15.17 -15.43
CA THR A 95 -33.44 13.85 -14.89
C THR A 95 -33.93 13.90 -13.45
N ILE A 96 -33.41 14.83 -12.63
CA ILE A 96 -33.83 15.04 -11.24
C ILE A 96 -35.32 15.36 -11.16
N TYR A 97 -35.84 16.11 -12.13
CA TYR A 97 -37.26 16.50 -12.17
C TYR A 97 -38.16 15.40 -12.71
N ASP A 98 -37.71 14.66 -13.74
CA ASP A 98 -38.47 13.53 -14.32
C ASP A 98 -38.66 12.39 -13.30
N ASP A 99 -37.66 12.11 -12.46
CA ASP A 99 -37.68 11.04 -11.46
C ASP A 99 -38.48 11.43 -10.20
N SER A 100 -38.38 12.69 -9.76
CA SER A 100 -39.15 13.20 -8.61
C SER A 100 -40.64 13.44 -8.93
N HIS A 101 -41.01 13.55 -10.21
CA HIS A 101 -42.38 13.80 -10.67
C HIS A 101 -42.80 12.83 -11.80
N PRO A 102 -43.03 11.54 -11.49
CA PRO A 102 -43.41 10.55 -12.51
C PRO A 102 -44.76 10.91 -13.14
N VAL A 103 -44.73 11.41 -14.38
CA VAL A 103 -45.96 11.72 -15.12
C VAL A 103 -46.68 10.42 -15.48
N SER A 104 -47.72 10.06 -14.72
CA SER A 104 -48.69 9.03 -15.08
C SER A 104 -49.53 9.49 -16.28
N LYS A 105 -49.05 9.26 -17.50
CA LYS A 105 -49.89 9.29 -18.70
C LYS A 105 -50.41 7.88 -18.96
N ALA A 106 -51.45 7.49 -18.23
CA ALA A 106 -52.28 6.35 -18.61
C ALA A 106 -53.09 6.73 -19.86
N GLY A 107 -52.68 6.21 -21.02
CA GLY A 107 -53.51 6.24 -22.23
C GLY A 107 -54.71 5.29 -22.08
N PRO A 108 -55.85 5.54 -22.76
CA PRO A 108 -57.10 4.79 -22.55
C PRO A 108 -57.06 3.30 -22.94
N ASN A 109 -55.96 2.83 -23.53
CA ASN A 109 -55.75 1.43 -23.83
C ASN A 109 -54.50 0.99 -23.09
N GLY A 110 -54.67 0.18 -22.03
CA GLY A 110 -53.65 -0.32 -21.11
C GLY A 110 -52.58 -1.20 -21.75
N LYS A 111 -51.88 -0.69 -22.77
CA LYS A 111 -50.59 -1.19 -23.25
C LYS A 111 -49.56 -0.15 -22.86
N GLY A 112 -48.77 -0.46 -21.83
CA GLY A 112 -47.61 0.34 -21.45
C GLY A 112 -46.68 0.47 -22.65
N VAL A 113 -46.59 1.67 -23.22
CA VAL A 113 -45.55 1.99 -24.19
C VAL A 113 -44.24 1.97 -23.40
N LYS A 114 -43.39 0.96 -23.64
CA LYS A 114 -42.02 0.93 -23.12
C LYS A 114 -41.33 2.22 -23.54
N ARG A 115 -41.13 3.14 -22.61
CA ARG A 115 -40.38 4.39 -22.84
C ARG A 115 -38.93 4.00 -23.12
N LYS A 116 -38.37 4.43 -24.25
CA LYS A 116 -36.91 4.33 -24.51
C LYS A 116 -36.17 4.99 -23.33
N LYS A 117 -35.18 4.29 -22.75
CA LYS A 117 -34.29 4.80 -21.68
C LYS A 117 -33.76 6.18 -22.10
N LYS A 118 -34.06 7.23 -21.33
CA LYS A 118 -33.46 8.56 -21.52
C LYS A 118 -32.04 8.55 -20.95
N THR A 119 -31.09 9.17 -21.63
CA THR A 119 -29.71 9.40 -21.14
C THR A 119 -29.71 10.38 -19.96
N SER A 120 -28.79 10.20 -19.00
CA SER A 120 -28.63 11.08 -17.83
C SER A 120 -28.26 12.51 -18.24
N THR A 121 -28.86 13.55 -17.62
CA THR A 121 -28.59 14.95 -17.95
C THR A 121 -27.67 15.66 -16.95
N LEU A 122 -27.29 14.99 -15.86
CA LEU A 122 -26.73 15.62 -14.65
C LEU A 122 -25.45 16.42 -14.92
N MET A 123 -24.50 15.87 -15.69
CA MET A 123 -23.26 16.58 -16.05
C MET A 123 -23.51 17.87 -16.85
N THR A 124 -24.48 17.85 -17.77
CA THR A 124 -24.82 19.03 -18.59
C THR A 124 -25.49 20.09 -17.73
N ASP A 125 -26.37 19.66 -16.81
CA ASP A 125 -27.07 20.55 -15.88
C ASP A 125 -26.08 21.22 -14.92
N ASN A 126 -25.13 20.47 -14.34
CA ASN A 126 -24.06 21.00 -13.50
C ASN A 126 -23.24 22.07 -14.24
N LYS A 127 -22.80 21.78 -15.48
CA LYS A 127 -21.97 22.74 -16.23
C LYS A 127 -22.73 24.03 -16.56
N ILE A 128 -24.02 23.96 -16.87
CA ILE A 128 -24.83 25.15 -17.13
C ILE A 128 -25.03 25.96 -15.83
N ILE A 129 -25.27 25.31 -14.69
CA ILE A 129 -25.36 25.99 -13.39
C ILE A 129 -24.04 26.70 -13.04
N GLN A 130 -22.89 26.06 -13.29
CA GLN A 130 -21.58 26.69 -13.12
C GLN A 130 -21.35 27.88 -14.07
N ASN A 131 -21.78 27.80 -15.33
CA ASN A 131 -21.69 28.93 -16.26
C ASN A 131 -22.55 30.12 -15.82
N VAL A 132 -23.74 29.86 -15.26
CA VAL A 132 -24.60 30.89 -14.65
C VAL A 132 -23.90 31.53 -13.45
N MET A 133 -23.30 30.74 -12.56
CA MET A 133 -22.51 31.22 -11.43
C MET A 133 -21.31 32.08 -11.87
N ALA A 134 -20.56 31.63 -12.87
CA ALA A 134 -19.44 32.36 -13.44
C ALA A 134 -19.90 33.72 -13.99
N THR A 135 -21.04 33.78 -14.69
CA THR A 135 -21.56 35.04 -15.23
C THR A 135 -21.92 36.05 -14.14
N ILE A 136 -22.50 35.59 -13.03
CA ILE A 136 -22.81 36.44 -11.87
C ILE A 136 -21.53 36.97 -11.22
N THR A 137 -20.52 36.10 -11.06
CA THR A 137 -19.22 36.45 -10.46
C THR A 137 -18.43 37.44 -11.32
N MET A 138 -18.53 37.35 -12.64
CA MET A 138 -17.93 38.29 -13.60
C MET A 138 -18.67 39.65 -13.69
N GLY A 139 -19.62 39.94 -12.80
CA GLY A 139 -20.36 41.20 -12.77
C GLY A 139 -21.42 41.36 -13.85
N GLN A 140 -21.71 40.31 -14.63
CA GLN A 140 -22.75 40.27 -15.66
C GLN A 140 -24.08 39.67 -15.15
N GLY A 141 -24.27 39.67 -13.82
CA GLY A 141 -25.47 39.16 -13.15
C GLY A 141 -26.75 40.00 -13.40
N PRO A 142 -27.85 39.68 -12.69
CA PRO A 142 -29.14 40.33 -12.87
C PRO A 142 -29.08 41.86 -12.71
N LYS A 143 -29.44 42.60 -13.76
CA LYS A 143 -29.41 44.08 -13.77
C LYS A 143 -30.50 44.71 -12.90
N ALA A 144 -31.54 43.96 -12.55
CA ALA A 144 -32.66 44.40 -11.73
C ALA A 144 -32.87 43.49 -10.52
N THR A 145 -33.26 44.06 -9.38
CA THR A 145 -33.55 43.34 -8.12
C THR A 145 -34.63 42.27 -8.30
N ARG A 146 -35.61 42.51 -9.17
CA ARG A 146 -36.63 41.51 -9.55
C ARG A 146 -36.00 40.28 -10.23
N GLY A 147 -35.03 40.48 -11.12
CA GLY A 147 -34.32 39.39 -11.78
C GLY A 147 -33.47 38.57 -10.79
N ALA A 148 -32.84 39.20 -9.80
CA ALA A 148 -32.14 38.50 -8.73
C ALA A 148 -33.10 37.69 -7.83
N THR A 149 -34.30 38.23 -7.57
CA THR A 149 -35.37 37.51 -6.84
C THR A 149 -35.83 36.26 -7.61
N ASP A 150 -35.99 36.38 -8.94
CA ASP A 150 -36.38 35.25 -9.79
C ASP A 150 -35.31 34.14 -9.84
N VAL A 151 -34.01 34.49 -9.77
CA VAL A 151 -32.91 33.52 -9.68
C VAL A 151 -32.90 32.83 -8.31
N LEU A 152 -33.09 33.56 -7.21
CA LEU A 152 -33.20 32.98 -5.86
C LEU A 152 -34.34 31.96 -5.77
N CYS A 153 -35.50 32.29 -6.35
CA CYS A 153 -36.64 31.38 -6.42
C CYS A 153 -36.33 30.13 -7.25
N ALA A 154 -35.63 30.27 -8.38
CA ALA A 154 -35.24 29.13 -9.20
C ALA A 154 -34.24 28.22 -8.47
N VAL A 155 -33.27 28.78 -7.74
CA VAL A 155 -32.32 27.99 -6.91
C VAL A 155 -33.05 27.26 -5.78
N ALA A 156 -34.04 27.88 -5.14
CA ALA A 156 -34.85 27.22 -4.12
C ALA A 156 -35.64 26.02 -4.69
N ASP A 157 -36.12 26.10 -5.93
CA ASP A 157 -36.80 25.00 -6.61
C ASP A 157 -35.85 23.86 -6.95
N TRP A 158 -34.65 24.19 -7.43
CA TRP A 158 -33.60 23.22 -7.68
C TRP A 158 -33.22 22.46 -6.41
N ILE A 159 -32.97 23.18 -5.31
CA ILE A 159 -32.66 22.59 -4.01
C ILE A 159 -33.81 21.68 -3.55
N SER A 160 -35.05 22.15 -3.60
CA SER A 160 -36.21 21.37 -3.14
C SER A 160 -36.42 20.10 -3.97
N THR A 161 -36.22 20.18 -5.29
CA THR A 161 -36.37 19.04 -6.21
C THR A 161 -35.22 18.05 -6.07
N LEU A 162 -33.99 18.55 -5.87
CA LEU A 162 -32.80 17.73 -5.62
C LEU A 162 -32.94 16.95 -4.31
N LEU A 163 -33.43 17.59 -3.25
CA LEU A 163 -33.66 16.93 -1.96
C LEU A 163 -34.82 15.93 -1.97
N ALA A 164 -35.75 16.06 -2.92
CA ALA A 164 -36.84 15.11 -3.14
C ALA A 164 -36.45 13.97 -4.11
N TRP A 165 -35.27 14.04 -4.73
CA TRP A 165 -34.79 13.04 -5.66
C TRP A 165 -33.99 11.97 -4.92
N SER A 166 -34.34 10.71 -5.16
CA SER A 166 -33.58 9.55 -4.68
C SER A 166 -33.03 8.79 -5.88
N PRO A 167 -31.70 8.64 -6.03
CA PRO A 167 -31.15 7.84 -7.12
C PRO A 167 -31.62 6.39 -6.95
N SER A 168 -32.40 5.91 -7.92
CA SER A 168 -32.77 4.49 -7.97
C SER A 168 -31.55 3.69 -8.42
N CYS A 169 -30.97 2.89 -7.52
CA CYS A 169 -29.92 1.95 -7.89
C CYS A 169 -30.53 0.93 -8.89
N GLU A 170 -29.93 0.77 -10.07
CA GLU A 170 -30.38 -0.23 -11.04
C GLU A 170 -30.05 -1.64 -10.53
N GLY A 171 -30.94 -2.24 -9.73
CA GLY A 171 -30.87 -3.63 -9.29
C GLY A 171 -32.15 -4.07 -8.56
N PRO A 172 -32.66 -5.31 -8.71
CA PRO A 172 -33.93 -5.73 -8.12
C PRO A 172 -33.91 -5.96 -6.59
N GLU A 173 -32.81 -5.68 -5.89
CA GLU A 173 -32.61 -6.12 -4.49
C GLU A 173 -31.85 -5.10 -3.61
N SER A 174 -32.19 -3.81 -3.67
CA SER A 174 -31.69 -2.84 -2.69
C SER A 174 -32.83 -2.00 -2.11
N ASP A 175 -33.28 -2.37 -0.92
CA ASP A 175 -34.36 -1.69 -0.18
C ASP A 175 -33.85 -0.51 0.69
N GLN A 176 -32.70 0.09 0.31
CA GLN A 176 -32.14 1.27 0.98
C GLN A 176 -32.30 2.52 0.10
N PRO A 177 -32.82 3.64 0.64
CA PRO A 177 -32.89 4.90 -0.09
C PRO A 177 -31.46 5.40 -0.39
N GLY A 178 -31.14 5.61 -1.66
CA GLY A 178 -29.82 6.09 -2.09
C GLY A 178 -29.52 7.50 -1.57
N ASP A 179 -28.31 7.71 -1.06
CA ASP A 179 -27.82 9.01 -0.60
C ASP A 179 -27.50 9.93 -1.79
N ILE A 180 -27.99 11.18 -1.75
CA ILE A 180 -27.77 12.21 -2.77
C ILE A 180 -26.26 12.52 -2.91
N LEU A 181 -25.50 12.42 -1.82
CA LEU A 181 -24.05 12.64 -1.81
C LEU A 181 -23.25 11.43 -2.31
N GLY A 182 -23.86 10.24 -2.36
CA GLY A 182 -23.24 9.03 -2.91
C GLY A 182 -23.15 9.03 -4.45
N HIS A 183 -23.96 9.85 -5.13
CA HIS A 183 -23.89 9.99 -6.59
C HIS A 183 -23.03 11.20 -6.99
N GLN A 184 -21.85 10.95 -7.58
CA GLN A 184 -20.83 11.98 -7.91
C GLN A 184 -21.39 13.20 -8.66
N ASP A 185 -22.23 12.99 -9.67
CA ASP A 185 -22.85 14.08 -10.44
C ASP A 185 -23.93 14.83 -9.64
N GLY A 186 -24.65 14.11 -8.77
CA GLY A 186 -25.64 14.68 -7.85
C GLY A 186 -24.97 15.59 -6.81
N ALA A 187 -23.84 15.14 -6.24
CA ALA A 187 -23.01 15.93 -5.33
C ALA A 187 -22.41 17.18 -6.00
N CYS A 188 -22.05 17.10 -7.29
CA CYS A 188 -21.57 18.25 -8.05
C CYS A 188 -22.67 19.31 -8.26
N ILE A 189 -23.89 18.89 -8.63
CA ILE A 189 -25.05 19.80 -8.73
C ILE A 189 -25.37 20.40 -7.36
N PHE A 190 -25.33 19.56 -6.31
CA PHE A 190 -25.52 19.99 -4.93
C PHE A 190 -24.56 21.14 -4.58
N GLY A 191 -23.25 20.96 -4.75
CA GLY A 191 -22.27 22.01 -4.48
C GLY A 191 -22.43 23.26 -5.33
N SER A 192 -22.64 23.09 -6.64
CA SER A 192 -22.81 24.21 -7.59
C SER A 192 -24.02 25.10 -7.25
N LEU A 193 -25.12 24.54 -6.75
CA LEU A 193 -26.29 25.31 -6.31
C LEU A 193 -25.99 26.16 -5.06
N GLY A 194 -25.27 25.59 -4.09
CA GLY A 194 -24.86 26.32 -2.88
C GLY A 194 -23.92 27.47 -3.20
N LEU A 195 -22.92 27.23 -4.07
CA LEU A 195 -21.99 28.26 -4.52
C LEU A 195 -22.67 29.33 -5.38
N LEU A 196 -23.62 28.95 -6.24
CA LEU A 196 -24.43 29.90 -7.00
C LEU A 196 -25.22 30.84 -6.09
N LEU A 197 -25.81 30.31 -5.01
CA LEU A 197 -26.52 31.13 -4.03
C LEU A 197 -25.57 32.12 -3.36
N VAL A 198 -24.40 31.66 -2.88
CA VAL A 198 -23.39 32.52 -2.26
C VAL A 198 -22.90 33.60 -3.25
N ALA A 199 -22.64 33.25 -4.50
CA ALA A 199 -22.22 34.18 -5.55
C ALA A 199 -23.29 35.26 -5.81
N LEU A 200 -24.57 34.89 -5.82
CA LEU A 200 -25.66 35.83 -6.01
C LEU A 200 -25.80 36.79 -4.82
N VAL A 201 -25.68 36.30 -3.59
CA VAL A 201 -25.70 37.13 -2.36
C VAL A 201 -24.49 38.06 -2.28
N GLY A 202 -23.36 37.68 -2.88
CA GLY A 202 -22.19 38.56 -3.04
C GLY A 202 -22.43 39.81 -3.90
N THR A 203 -23.57 39.94 -4.58
CA THR A 203 -23.91 41.11 -5.42
C THR A 203 -24.87 42.08 -4.72
N GLU A 204 -24.73 43.39 -4.97
CA GLU A 204 -25.63 44.45 -4.45
C GLU A 204 -27.11 44.17 -4.79
N LYS A 205 -27.37 43.60 -5.98
CA LYS A 205 -28.72 43.24 -6.43
C LYS A 205 -29.26 41.98 -5.76
N GLY A 206 -28.40 41.04 -5.36
CA GLY A 206 -28.78 39.88 -4.56
C GLY A 206 -29.13 40.25 -3.11
N VAL A 207 -28.33 41.10 -2.47
CA VAL A 207 -28.61 41.62 -1.11
C VAL A 207 -29.91 42.42 -1.07
N SER A 208 -30.14 43.30 -2.06
CA SER A 208 -31.39 44.04 -2.17
C SER A 208 -32.59 43.13 -2.50
N ALA A 209 -32.39 42.01 -3.20
CA ALA A 209 -33.43 41.02 -3.44
C ALA A 209 -33.81 40.28 -2.15
N LEU A 210 -32.84 39.80 -1.37
CA LEU A 210 -33.09 39.10 -0.10
C LEU A 210 -33.84 39.97 0.92
N SER A 211 -33.45 41.25 1.02
CA SER A 211 -34.10 42.22 1.92
C SER A 211 -35.52 42.61 1.47
N SER A 212 -35.82 42.54 0.16
CA SER A 212 -37.13 42.88 -0.40
C SER A 212 -38.04 41.67 -0.75
N LEU A 213 -37.66 40.45 -0.33
CA LEU A 213 -38.44 39.23 -0.57
C LEU A 213 -39.89 39.35 -0.06
N SER A 214 -40.83 38.87 -0.88
CA SER A 214 -42.22 38.70 -0.47
C SER A 214 -42.32 37.65 0.65
N LYS A 215 -43.40 37.68 1.46
CA LYS A 215 -43.62 36.66 2.50
C LYS A 215 -43.64 35.24 1.93
N LYS A 216 -44.16 35.07 0.71
CA LYS A 216 -44.24 33.79 0.01
C LYS A 216 -42.86 33.28 -0.40
N ASP A 217 -42.05 34.14 -0.99
CA ASP A 217 -40.72 33.77 -1.51
C ASP A 217 -39.70 33.57 -0.38
N ARG A 218 -39.81 34.35 0.72
CA ARG A 218 -39.01 34.14 1.93
C ARG A 218 -39.29 32.79 2.58
N LYS A 219 -40.57 32.36 2.65
CA LYS A 219 -40.93 31.04 3.17
C LYS A 219 -40.37 29.92 2.29
N ARG A 220 -40.50 30.06 0.97
CA ARG A 220 -39.99 29.08 -0.01
C ARG A 220 -38.47 28.89 0.10
N LEU A 221 -37.72 29.99 0.10
CA LEU A 221 -36.26 29.94 0.23
C LEU A 221 -35.83 29.44 1.62
N GLY A 222 -36.54 29.83 2.69
CA GLY A 222 -36.24 29.40 4.06
C GLY A 222 -36.46 27.89 4.28
N GLN A 223 -37.50 27.32 3.69
CA GLN A 223 -37.75 25.86 3.73
C GLN A 223 -36.69 25.07 2.94
N ALA A 224 -36.29 25.58 1.77
CA ALA A 224 -35.22 24.97 0.98
C ALA A 224 -33.88 25.00 1.75
N LEU A 225 -33.52 26.15 2.32
CA LEU A 225 -32.26 26.31 3.06
C LEU A 225 -32.24 25.54 4.38
N SER A 226 -33.34 25.47 5.14
CA SER A 226 -33.36 24.69 6.39
C SER A 226 -33.13 23.19 6.14
N SER A 227 -33.55 22.69 4.99
CA SER A 227 -33.40 21.28 4.59
C SER A 227 -32.03 21.02 3.95
N TYR A 228 -31.44 22.03 3.31
CA TYR A 228 -30.18 21.94 2.59
C TYR A 228 -28.94 22.15 3.48
N THR A 229 -28.98 23.12 4.41
CA THR A 229 -27.84 23.46 5.29
C THR A 229 -27.29 22.30 6.13
N PRO A 230 -28.10 21.39 6.70
CA PRO A 230 -27.59 20.24 7.45
C PRO A 230 -26.75 19.29 6.58
N ILE A 231 -27.17 19.08 5.33
CA ILE A 231 -26.49 18.22 4.35
C ILE A 231 -25.22 18.89 3.81
N CYS A 232 -25.15 20.23 3.82
CA CYS A 232 -23.91 20.93 3.51
C CYS A 232 -22.78 20.62 4.52
N ALA A 233 -23.08 20.15 5.73
CA ALA A 233 -22.05 19.80 6.72
C ALA A 233 -21.18 18.61 6.27
N SER A 234 -21.78 17.63 5.61
CA SER A 234 -21.10 16.46 5.05
C SER A 234 -20.46 16.73 3.68
N TYR A 235 -20.85 17.82 3.00
CA TYR A 235 -20.27 18.20 1.71
C TYR A 235 -19.16 19.26 1.82
N SER A 236 -19.36 20.33 2.60
CA SER A 236 -18.38 21.41 2.78
C SER A 236 -18.73 22.30 3.98
N LEU A 237 -17.92 22.22 5.04
CA LEU A 237 -18.07 23.03 6.25
C LEU A 237 -18.00 24.56 5.98
N PRO A 238 -17.09 25.08 5.13
CA PRO A 238 -17.08 26.50 4.75
C PRO A 238 -18.36 26.96 4.05
N LEU A 239 -18.93 26.13 3.18
CA LEU A 239 -20.20 26.43 2.49
C LEU A 239 -21.36 26.51 3.49
N ARG A 240 -21.44 25.53 4.41
CA ARG A 240 -22.43 25.53 5.50
C ARG A 240 -22.37 26.82 6.32
N ASN A 241 -21.18 27.22 6.77
CA ASN A 241 -21.00 28.41 7.60
C ASN A 241 -21.44 29.70 6.88
N ARG A 242 -21.12 29.81 5.58
CA ARG A 242 -21.57 30.96 4.76
C ARG A 242 -23.08 30.97 4.56
N LEU A 243 -23.70 29.82 4.29
CA LEU A 243 -25.15 29.71 4.12
C LEU A 243 -25.91 29.99 5.43
N ASP A 244 -25.39 29.53 6.57
CA ASP A 244 -25.95 29.80 7.90
C ASP A 244 -25.84 31.28 8.28
N SER A 245 -24.71 31.95 7.95
CA SER A 245 -24.59 33.41 8.08
C SER A 245 -25.66 34.12 7.24
N ILE A 246 -25.81 33.76 5.97
CA ILE A 246 -26.83 34.36 5.08
C ILE A 246 -28.25 34.12 5.64
N GLN A 247 -28.53 32.94 6.18
CA GLN A 247 -29.84 32.63 6.75
C GLN A 247 -30.13 33.48 8.00
N LYS A 248 -29.12 33.70 8.86
CA LYS A 248 -29.18 34.56 10.05
C LYS A 248 -29.30 36.04 9.70
N ASP A 249 -28.44 36.53 8.81
CA ASP A 249 -28.32 37.94 8.45
C ASP A 249 -29.60 38.49 7.80
N PHE A 250 -30.36 37.64 7.09
CA PHE A 250 -31.59 38.02 6.40
C PHE A 250 -32.88 37.45 7.03
N ASN A 251 -32.81 36.82 8.21
CA ASN A 251 -33.95 36.21 8.92
C ASN A 251 -34.80 35.26 8.03
N ILE A 252 -34.14 34.35 7.30
CA ILE A 252 -34.79 33.44 6.33
C ILE A 252 -35.11 32.10 7.02
N TYR A 253 -36.01 32.13 8.00
CA TYR A 253 -36.46 30.93 8.72
C TYR A 253 -37.87 30.49 8.27
N PRO A 254 -38.16 29.18 8.27
CA PRO A 254 -39.52 28.69 8.07
C PRO A 254 -40.37 29.17 9.26
N SER A 255 -41.24 30.15 9.03
CA SER A 255 -42.22 30.58 10.03
C SER A 255 -43.25 29.46 10.23
N ASP A 256 -43.46 29.14 11.51
CA ASP A 256 -44.39 28.15 12.08
C ASP A 256 -43.95 26.67 12.02
N SER A 257 -43.15 26.24 12.99
CA SER A 257 -43.18 24.87 13.53
C SER A 257 -42.79 24.83 15.01
N SER A 258 -43.43 25.70 15.82
CA SER A 258 -43.64 25.37 17.22
C SER A 258 -44.84 24.42 17.30
N LYS A 259 -44.58 23.18 17.71
CA LYS A 259 -45.54 22.10 18.05
C LYS A 259 -46.01 21.22 16.88
N GLY A 260 -45.56 19.96 16.93
CA GLY A 260 -46.17 18.85 16.20
C GLY A 260 -45.24 18.23 15.17
N LEU A 261 -44.24 17.48 15.63
CA LEU A 261 -43.57 16.36 14.93
C LEU A 261 -42.52 15.75 15.88
N GLU A 262 -42.96 15.42 17.10
CA GLU A 262 -42.32 14.38 17.91
C GLU A 262 -43.28 13.20 17.91
N GLU A 263 -43.44 12.56 16.76
CA GLU A 263 -43.95 11.19 16.61
C GLU A 263 -44.08 10.89 15.12
N SER A 264 -43.53 9.75 14.72
CA SER A 264 -43.53 9.17 13.37
C SER A 264 -42.28 9.49 12.52
N MET A 265 -41.37 8.50 12.52
CA MET A 265 -40.32 8.19 11.53
C MET A 265 -38.84 8.50 11.85
N MET A 266 -38.41 8.40 13.10
CA MET A 266 -37.01 8.02 13.40
C MET A 266 -36.99 6.87 14.41
N GLY A 267 -36.86 5.64 13.92
CA GLY A 267 -36.39 4.52 14.72
C GLY A 267 -34.87 4.63 14.89
N ASP A 268 -34.42 4.55 16.14
CA ASP A 268 -33.08 4.15 16.58
C ASP A 268 -31.85 5.06 16.41
N VAL A 269 -31.98 6.38 16.20
CA VAL A 269 -30.86 7.30 16.54
C VAL A 269 -31.11 7.91 17.91
N ASN A 270 -30.42 7.39 18.92
CA ASN A 270 -30.57 7.79 20.31
C ASN A 270 -30.08 9.24 20.53
N VAL A 271 -31.00 10.19 20.45
CA VAL A 271 -30.76 11.64 20.63
C VAL A 271 -29.99 11.95 21.92
N ALA A 272 -30.09 11.11 22.97
CA ALA A 272 -29.33 11.26 24.20
C ALA A 272 -27.82 11.02 24.02
N ALA A 273 -27.43 10.03 23.21
CA ALA A 273 -26.02 9.73 22.91
C ALA A 273 -25.38 10.88 22.10
N LEU A 274 -26.06 11.41 21.09
CA LEU A 274 -25.57 12.54 20.29
C LEU A 274 -25.41 13.83 21.12
N ARG A 275 -26.33 14.10 22.06
CA ARG A 275 -26.21 15.23 22.99
C ARG A 275 -25.06 15.05 23.99
N PHE A 276 -24.82 13.83 24.44
CA PHE A 276 -23.68 13.52 25.29
C PHE A 276 -22.36 13.70 24.52
N GLU A 277 -22.26 13.14 23.31
CA GLU A 277 -21.10 13.33 22.42
C GLU A 277 -20.81 14.82 22.19
N SER A 278 -21.82 15.66 21.91
CA SER A 278 -21.60 17.10 21.70
C SER A 278 -21.08 17.85 22.93
N ASN A 279 -21.26 17.31 24.14
CA ASN A 279 -20.83 17.92 25.39
C ASN A 279 -19.42 17.48 25.83
N VAL A 280 -18.88 16.39 25.26
CA VAL A 280 -17.52 15.92 25.56
C VAL A 280 -16.51 16.81 24.85
N VAL A 281 -15.72 17.55 25.64
CA VAL A 281 -14.60 18.37 25.16
C VAL A 281 -13.37 17.50 24.97
N ASP A 282 -12.70 17.66 23.82
CA ASP A 282 -11.49 16.93 23.49
C ASP A 282 -10.26 17.49 24.22
N ILE A 283 -9.31 16.61 24.50
CA ILE A 283 -8.04 16.94 25.15
C ILE A 283 -7.04 17.45 24.09
N PRO A 284 -6.15 18.41 24.41
CA PRO A 284 -5.11 18.84 23.49
C PRO A 284 -4.27 17.66 22.96
N THR A 285 -4.07 17.63 21.65
CA THR A 285 -3.30 16.57 20.98
C THR A 285 -1.85 16.63 21.43
N THR A 286 -1.38 15.57 22.10
CA THR A 286 0.01 15.41 22.55
C THR A 286 0.63 14.25 21.78
N SER A 287 1.85 14.43 21.26
CA SER A 287 2.66 13.34 20.70
C SER A 287 3.52 12.73 21.80
N SER A 288 3.22 11.50 22.21
CA SER A 288 4.08 10.76 23.15
C SER A 288 5.29 10.16 22.42
N ARG A 289 6.44 10.07 23.13
CA ARG A 289 7.64 9.35 22.66
C ARG A 289 7.33 7.89 22.30
N ALA A 290 6.46 7.24 23.09
CA ALA A 290 6.05 5.86 22.86
C ALA A 290 5.26 5.66 21.55
N GLY A 291 4.57 6.69 21.03
CA GLY A 291 3.69 6.51 19.87
C GLY A 291 4.43 6.00 18.62
N LEU A 292 5.45 6.70 18.13
CA LEU A 292 6.19 6.22 16.95
C LEU A 292 6.97 4.93 17.22
N TYR A 293 7.47 4.77 18.44
CA TYR A 293 8.12 3.52 18.86
C TYR A 293 7.18 2.31 18.76
N ILE A 294 5.91 2.45 19.18
CA ILE A 294 4.87 1.43 19.04
C ILE A 294 4.56 1.18 17.57
N TYR A 295 4.35 2.25 16.79
CA TYR A 295 3.94 2.18 15.40
C TYR A 295 5.00 1.49 14.53
N ILE A 296 6.28 1.86 14.68
CA ILE A 296 7.39 1.22 13.93
C ILE A 296 7.56 -0.24 14.35
N ASN A 297 7.43 -0.58 15.64
CA ASN A 297 7.40 -1.98 16.07
C ASN A 297 6.27 -2.75 15.38
N ALA A 298 5.09 -2.16 15.20
CA ALA A 298 3.99 -2.79 14.49
C ALA A 298 4.29 -2.99 12.99
N LEU A 299 4.90 -2.00 12.34
CA LEU A 299 5.33 -2.09 10.93
C LEU A 299 6.30 -3.26 10.68
N LEU A 300 7.13 -3.61 11.67
CA LEU A 300 8.28 -4.52 11.51
C LEU A 300 8.18 -5.82 12.34
N ALA A 301 7.13 -6.02 13.13
CA ALA A 301 6.99 -7.21 14.00
C ALA A 301 6.85 -8.54 13.23
N GLY A 302 6.39 -8.49 11.99
CA GLY A 302 6.22 -9.65 11.10
C GLY A 302 6.72 -9.31 9.70
N ARG A 303 5.92 -9.60 8.67
CA ARG A 303 6.18 -9.07 7.33
C ARG A 303 6.14 -7.53 7.40
N PRO A 304 7.03 -6.79 6.71
CA PRO A 304 6.93 -5.34 6.67
C PRO A 304 5.58 -4.86 6.14
N LEU A 305 4.94 -3.95 6.88
CA LEU A 305 3.64 -3.36 6.55
C LEU A 305 3.79 -1.88 6.19
N ILE A 306 4.60 -1.58 5.17
CA ILE A 306 4.94 -0.19 4.83
C ILE A 306 4.27 0.22 3.51
N ASP A 307 3.58 1.35 3.54
CA ASP A 307 3.17 2.13 2.37
C ASP A 307 3.53 3.59 2.64
N ASP A 308 4.36 4.19 1.78
CA ASP A 308 4.91 5.53 2.03
C ASP A 308 3.83 6.61 2.13
N SER A 309 2.75 6.46 1.37
CA SER A 309 1.65 7.42 1.36
C SER A 309 0.79 7.33 2.62
N MET A 310 0.44 6.11 3.05
CA MET A 310 -0.28 5.90 4.31
C MET A 310 0.58 6.27 5.52
N PHE A 311 1.88 5.94 5.49
CA PHE A 311 2.79 6.26 6.58
C PHE A 311 2.98 7.76 6.72
N LEU A 312 3.20 8.48 5.62
CA LEU A 312 3.30 9.94 5.62
C LEU A 312 1.97 10.59 6.08
N ASN A 313 0.82 10.06 5.68
CA ASN A 313 -0.47 10.56 6.14
C ASN A 313 -0.65 10.41 7.65
N TYR A 314 -0.33 9.23 8.20
CA TYR A 314 -0.36 8.99 9.63
C TYR A 314 0.55 9.98 10.39
N LEU A 315 1.77 10.22 9.90
CA LEU A 315 2.69 11.19 10.48
C LEU A 315 2.14 12.62 10.42
N ASN A 316 1.60 13.05 9.28
CA ASN A 316 1.01 14.38 9.13
C ASN A 316 -0.18 14.60 10.08
N ASN A 317 -1.08 13.62 10.19
CA ASN A 317 -2.23 13.68 11.10
C ASN A 317 -1.80 13.70 12.58
N ARG A 318 -0.70 13.03 12.91
CA ARG A 318 -0.18 12.97 14.28
C ARG A 318 0.45 14.29 14.74
N TYR A 319 1.27 14.91 13.90
CA TYR A 319 2.05 16.12 14.25
C TYR A 319 1.41 17.44 13.80
N GLY A 320 0.30 17.40 13.06
CA GLY A 320 -0.45 18.61 12.68
C GLY A 320 0.36 19.61 11.85
N GLY A 321 1.35 19.12 11.08
CA GLY A 321 2.27 19.94 10.27
C GLY A 321 3.57 20.37 10.97
N ASP A 322 3.82 19.98 12.22
CA ASP A 322 5.14 20.16 12.84
C ASP A 322 6.15 19.13 12.32
N HIS A 323 6.75 19.45 11.18
CA HIS A 323 7.69 18.56 10.51
C HIS A 323 9.03 18.39 11.26
N ILE A 324 9.42 19.32 12.13
CA ILE A 324 10.69 19.25 12.87
C ILE A 324 10.58 18.16 13.95
N SER A 325 9.58 18.27 14.82
CA SER A 325 9.36 17.29 15.88
C SER A 325 9.08 15.89 15.31
N MET A 326 8.35 15.82 14.21
CA MET A 326 8.08 14.58 13.49
C MET A 326 9.36 13.87 13.02
N VAL A 327 10.30 14.60 12.38
CA VAL A 327 11.57 14.02 11.90
C VAL A 327 12.45 13.60 13.08
N GLU A 328 12.56 14.45 14.11
CA GLU A 328 13.34 14.14 15.31
C GLU A 328 12.84 12.86 15.99
N GLU A 329 11.53 12.77 16.25
CA GLU A 329 10.92 11.60 16.91
C GLU A 329 10.96 10.34 16.04
N LEU A 330 10.83 10.46 14.72
CA LEU A 330 10.88 9.32 13.80
C LEU A 330 12.27 8.67 13.78
N ILE A 331 13.33 9.48 13.70
CA ILE A 331 14.71 8.98 13.75
C ILE A 331 14.98 8.35 15.12
N THR A 332 14.68 9.03 16.21
CA THR A 332 14.88 8.50 17.57
C THR A 332 14.10 7.19 17.78
N ALA A 333 12.85 7.10 17.35
CA ALA A 333 12.04 5.90 17.49
C ALA A 333 12.61 4.70 16.70
N ALA A 334 13.19 4.92 15.51
CA ALA A 334 13.83 3.86 14.74
C ALA A 334 15.08 3.29 15.44
N PHE A 335 15.89 4.14 16.08
CA PHE A 335 17.00 3.70 16.94
C PHE A 335 16.51 2.99 18.22
N ASP A 336 15.42 3.48 18.83
CA ASP A 336 14.81 2.87 20.01
C ASP A 336 14.24 1.46 19.68
N VAL A 337 13.70 1.24 18.48
CA VAL A 337 13.26 -0.09 18.00
C VAL A 337 14.45 -1.05 17.85
N LEU A 338 15.54 -0.59 17.24
CA LEU A 338 16.74 -1.40 17.02
C LEU A 338 17.42 -1.78 18.35
N SER A 339 17.55 -0.83 19.28
CA SER A 339 18.10 -1.10 20.61
C SER A 339 17.22 -2.05 21.42
N ASN A 340 15.89 -1.87 21.40
CA ASN A 340 14.96 -2.81 22.02
C ASN A 340 15.11 -4.24 21.45
N GLY A 341 15.31 -4.38 20.14
CA GLY A 341 15.58 -5.67 19.50
C GLY A 341 16.82 -6.36 20.07
N MET A 342 17.90 -5.60 20.31
CA MET A 342 19.12 -6.09 20.96
C MET A 342 18.84 -6.53 22.40
N TYR A 343 18.18 -5.69 23.21
CA TYR A 343 17.86 -6.02 24.61
C TYR A 343 16.94 -7.22 24.77
N ARG A 344 16.09 -7.49 23.76
CA ARG A 344 15.19 -8.66 23.71
C ARG A 344 15.84 -9.89 23.10
N ASN A 345 17.11 -9.83 22.69
CA ASN A 345 17.83 -10.90 22.00
C ASN A 345 17.05 -11.42 20.76
N GLU A 346 16.54 -10.49 19.96
CA GLU A 346 15.87 -10.84 18.71
C GLU A 346 16.82 -11.57 17.74
N SER A 347 16.26 -12.40 16.87
CA SER A 347 17.06 -13.16 15.89
C SER A 347 17.88 -12.22 14.99
N SER A 348 19.04 -12.71 14.51
CA SER A 348 19.90 -11.97 13.56
C SER A 348 19.13 -11.48 12.33
N LYS A 349 18.16 -12.27 11.84
CA LYS A 349 17.30 -11.90 10.71
C LYS A 349 16.34 -10.75 11.03
N THR A 350 15.87 -10.64 12.26
CA THR A 350 15.02 -9.52 12.70
C THR A 350 15.85 -8.26 12.93
N MET A 351 17.01 -8.41 13.58
CA MET A 351 17.96 -7.31 13.76
C MET A 351 18.42 -6.71 12.42
N PHE A 352 18.68 -7.56 11.44
CA PHE A 352 19.02 -7.14 10.08
C PHE A 352 17.91 -6.32 9.42
N LEU A 353 16.64 -6.72 9.57
CA LEU A 353 15.49 -5.97 9.04
C LEU A 353 15.34 -4.60 9.71
N PHE A 354 15.50 -4.52 11.05
CA PHE A 354 15.45 -3.25 11.78
C PHE A 354 16.56 -2.29 11.32
N ARG A 355 17.78 -2.82 11.13
CA ARG A 355 18.92 -2.06 10.59
C ARG A 355 18.66 -1.60 9.15
N ALA A 356 18.13 -2.48 8.29
CA ALA A 356 17.76 -2.13 6.91
C ALA A 356 16.66 -1.07 6.84
N PHE A 357 15.66 -1.11 7.74
CA PHE A 357 14.67 -0.05 7.83
C PHE A 357 15.32 1.31 8.18
N LEU A 358 16.20 1.32 9.18
CA LEU A 358 16.89 2.53 9.62
C LEU A 358 17.84 3.10 8.55
N VAL A 359 18.63 2.26 7.88
CA VAL A 359 19.69 2.71 6.96
C VAL A 359 19.20 2.83 5.51
N ASN A 360 18.43 1.85 5.02
CA ASN A 360 18.03 1.79 3.61
C ASN A 360 16.66 2.40 3.35
N LYS A 361 15.70 2.33 4.29
CA LYS A 361 14.34 2.84 4.06
C LYS A 361 14.14 4.27 4.54
N LEU A 362 14.61 4.59 5.74
CA LEU A 362 14.32 5.87 6.39
C LEU A 362 14.94 7.08 5.65
N PRO A 363 16.22 7.09 5.23
CA PRO A 363 16.81 8.28 4.58
C PRO A 363 16.16 8.65 3.23
N PRO A 364 15.91 7.71 2.29
CA PRO A 364 15.14 8.05 1.08
C PRO A 364 13.72 8.55 1.40
N PHE A 365 13.05 7.97 2.41
CA PHE A 365 11.72 8.42 2.83
C PHE A 365 11.74 9.86 3.37
N LEU A 366 12.74 10.22 4.19
CA LEU A 366 12.94 11.58 4.67
C LEU A 366 13.24 12.56 3.52
N ALA A 367 14.00 12.14 2.52
CA ALA A 367 14.29 12.96 1.33
C ALA A 367 13.01 13.22 0.51
N TYR A 368 12.21 12.18 0.28
CA TYR A 368 10.90 12.29 -0.39
C TYR A 368 9.96 13.25 0.35
N MET A 369 9.88 13.12 1.67
CA MET A 369 9.05 13.95 2.52
C MET A 369 9.53 15.42 2.52
N SER A 370 10.84 15.65 2.61
CA SER A 370 11.40 17.00 2.52
C SER A 370 11.17 17.65 1.17
N ALA A 371 11.18 16.88 0.08
CA ALA A 371 10.87 17.37 -1.27
C ALA A 371 9.38 17.70 -1.45
N SER A 372 8.51 16.99 -0.74
CA SER A 372 7.05 17.16 -0.81
C SER A 372 6.51 18.25 0.14
N SER A 373 7.32 18.69 1.11
CA SER A 373 6.96 19.74 2.06
C SER A 373 7.01 21.13 1.43
N MET A 374 6.00 21.95 1.69
CA MET A 374 5.99 23.38 1.30
C MET A 374 6.97 24.24 2.12
N SER A 375 7.46 23.72 3.24
CA SER A 375 8.39 24.39 4.15
C SER A 375 9.76 23.72 4.18
N GLN A 376 10.83 24.50 4.25
CA GLN A 376 12.19 23.98 4.36
C GLN A 376 12.41 23.34 5.74
N ILE A 377 12.68 22.04 5.75
CA ILE A 377 12.99 21.28 6.97
C ILE A 377 14.51 21.33 7.20
N PRO A 378 15.01 21.83 8.35
CA PRO A 378 16.43 21.85 8.65
C PRO A 378 16.92 20.45 9.06
N MET A 379 17.09 19.56 8.07
CA MET A 379 17.39 18.14 8.27
C MET A 379 18.63 17.89 9.14
N GLU A 380 19.71 18.63 8.91
CA GLU A 380 20.95 18.48 9.69
C GLU A 380 20.74 18.75 11.20
N VAL A 381 19.93 19.75 11.54
CA VAL A 381 19.60 20.08 12.94
C VAL A 381 18.73 18.99 13.55
N CYS A 382 17.73 18.50 12.80
CA CYS A 382 16.84 17.43 13.26
C CYS A 382 17.63 16.13 13.52
N ILE A 383 18.52 15.75 12.60
CA ILE A 383 19.39 14.58 12.75
C ILE A 383 20.32 14.75 13.96
N THR A 384 20.92 15.92 14.14
CA THR A 384 21.79 16.21 15.31
C THR A 384 21.03 16.00 16.63
N ARG A 385 19.82 16.56 16.74
CA ARG A 385 18.99 16.44 17.96
C ARG A 385 18.46 15.04 18.18
N ALA A 386 18.13 14.32 17.11
CA ALA A 386 17.71 12.93 17.22
C ALA A 386 18.85 12.05 17.74
N LEU A 387 20.06 12.19 17.18
CA LEU A 387 21.24 11.44 17.61
C LEU A 387 21.68 11.77 19.04
N SER A 388 21.44 12.99 19.54
CA SER A 388 21.72 13.32 20.94
C SER A 388 20.80 12.61 21.95
N ARG A 389 19.64 12.09 21.50
CA ARG A 389 18.71 11.31 22.34
C ARG A 389 19.00 9.81 22.33
N VAL A 390 19.81 9.33 21.39
CA VAL A 390 20.21 7.92 21.26
C VAL A 390 21.23 7.57 22.35
N ASP A 391 21.06 6.42 23.01
CA ASP A 391 21.98 5.96 24.07
C ASP A 391 23.38 5.63 23.51
N PRO A 392 24.42 6.38 23.90
CA PRO A 392 25.79 6.13 23.44
C PRO A 392 26.34 4.77 23.87
N ASN A 393 25.87 4.19 24.98
CA ASN A 393 26.35 2.87 25.41
C ASN A 393 25.85 1.74 24.51
N THR A 394 24.63 1.89 23.98
CA THR A 394 24.04 0.94 23.05
C THR A 394 24.60 1.11 21.63
N PHE A 395 24.92 2.35 21.25
CA PHE A 395 25.49 2.71 19.94
C PHE A 395 26.83 3.44 20.13
N PRO A 396 27.88 2.70 20.55
CA PRO A 396 29.18 3.28 20.85
C PRO A 396 29.80 3.93 19.61
N SER A 397 30.66 4.92 19.83
CA SER A 397 31.51 5.42 18.75
C SER A 397 32.53 4.36 18.33
N PHE A 398 33.03 4.45 17.11
CA PHE A 398 34.00 3.51 16.58
C PHE A 398 35.33 3.54 17.36
N SER A 399 35.70 4.69 17.92
CA SER A 399 36.86 4.78 18.81
C SER A 399 36.64 4.04 20.14
N GLU A 400 35.40 3.94 20.62
CA GLU A 400 35.03 3.25 21.86
C GLU A 400 34.95 1.73 21.70
N THR A 401 34.65 1.22 20.50
CA THR A 401 34.56 -0.23 20.24
C THR A 401 35.90 -0.97 20.34
N PHE A 402 37.04 -0.31 20.13
CA PHE A 402 38.35 -0.92 20.40
C PHE A 402 38.69 -1.00 21.88
N SER A 403 38.05 -0.17 22.72
CA SER A 403 38.27 -0.15 24.17
C SER A 403 37.40 -1.17 24.91
N MET A 404 36.25 -1.52 24.33
CA MET A 404 35.33 -2.53 24.83
C MET A 404 35.66 -3.88 24.16
N GLN A 405 36.02 -4.91 24.93
CA GLN A 405 36.21 -6.26 24.39
C GLN A 405 34.88 -6.85 23.91
N GLY A 406 34.49 -6.54 22.67
CA GLY A 406 33.34 -7.14 21.99
C GLY A 406 32.86 -6.27 20.81
N ASN A 407 32.83 -6.85 19.61
CA ASN A 407 32.13 -6.27 18.46
C ASN A 407 30.63 -6.20 18.80
N SER A 408 30.11 -5.04 19.20
CA SER A 408 28.66 -4.86 19.29
C SER A 408 28.09 -4.90 17.87
N VAL A 409 27.04 -5.69 17.64
CA VAL A 409 26.34 -5.81 16.33
C VAL A 409 25.86 -4.45 15.79
N LEU A 410 25.83 -3.42 16.65
CA LEU A 410 25.30 -2.09 16.39
C LEU A 410 26.37 -0.99 16.23
N SER A 411 27.68 -1.32 16.27
CA SER A 411 28.77 -0.32 16.25
C SER A 411 28.71 0.60 15.03
N ASP A 412 28.43 0.03 13.86
CA ASP A 412 28.57 0.76 12.60
C ASP A 412 27.27 1.47 12.19
N VAL A 413 26.17 1.25 12.94
CA VAL A 413 24.83 1.68 12.56
C VAL A 413 24.72 3.21 12.46
N ARG A 414 25.34 3.95 13.39
CA ARG A 414 25.35 5.42 13.35
C ARG A 414 26.07 5.94 12.11
N GLN A 415 27.20 5.32 11.78
CA GLN A 415 27.99 5.67 10.61
C GLN A 415 27.23 5.35 9.31
N GLU A 416 26.68 4.16 9.18
CA GLU A 416 25.88 3.73 8.01
C GLU A 416 24.66 4.62 7.79
N PHE A 417 23.93 4.95 8.86
CA PHE A 417 22.79 5.86 8.78
C PHE A 417 23.20 7.24 8.26
N LEU A 418 24.28 7.84 8.79
CA LEU A 418 24.78 9.13 8.34
C LEU A 418 25.28 9.10 6.90
N PHE A 419 25.93 8.01 6.47
CA PHE A 419 26.32 7.83 5.08
C PHE A 419 25.13 7.78 4.14
N SER A 420 24.08 7.03 4.49
CA SER A 420 22.85 7.00 3.72
C SER A 420 22.16 8.37 3.71
N CYS A 421 22.15 9.12 4.82
CA CYS A 421 21.64 10.50 4.85
C CYS A 421 22.42 11.44 3.90
N ALA A 422 23.75 11.33 3.86
CA ALA A 422 24.58 12.13 2.95
C ALA A 422 24.35 11.73 1.48
N LEU A 423 24.24 10.43 1.20
CA LEU A 423 23.94 9.89 -0.13
C LEU A 423 22.63 10.45 -0.70
N HIS A 424 21.60 10.55 0.13
CA HIS A 424 20.29 11.12 -0.22
C HIS A 424 20.22 12.65 -0.05
N LYS A 425 21.37 13.33 0.10
CA LYS A 425 21.51 14.80 0.17
C LYS A 425 20.74 15.44 1.33
N LEU A 426 20.48 14.71 2.41
CA LEU A 426 19.86 15.25 3.63
C LEU A 426 20.86 16.06 4.47
N ILE A 427 22.15 15.69 4.39
CA ILE A 427 23.27 16.38 5.03
C ILE A 427 24.45 16.48 4.06
N PRO A 428 25.33 17.47 4.18
CA PRO A 428 26.59 17.49 3.45
C PRO A 428 27.56 16.45 4.01
N GLU A 429 28.44 15.91 3.15
CA GLU A 429 29.44 14.89 3.54
C GLU A 429 30.37 15.38 4.65
N SER A 430 30.68 16.69 4.65
CA SER A 430 31.50 17.33 5.69
C SER A 430 30.85 17.34 7.08
N SER A 431 29.52 17.19 7.15
CA SER A 431 28.82 17.09 8.44
C SER A 431 28.98 15.72 9.10
N ILE A 432 29.39 14.67 8.38
CA ILE A 432 29.51 13.31 8.93
C ILE A 432 30.54 13.27 10.08
N GLU A 433 31.75 13.76 9.85
CA GLU A 433 32.83 13.79 10.87
C GLU A 433 32.39 14.57 12.12
N ARG A 434 31.70 15.71 11.92
CA ARG A 434 31.20 16.55 13.02
C ARG A 434 30.09 15.86 13.83
N LEU A 435 29.22 15.09 13.17
CA LEU A 435 28.08 14.41 13.82
C LEU A 435 28.50 13.10 14.51
N LEU A 436 29.51 12.43 13.99
CA LEU A 436 30.13 11.26 14.64
C LEU A 436 31.06 11.68 15.79
N GLY A 437 31.74 12.81 15.65
CA GLY A 437 32.80 13.25 16.57
C GLY A 437 34.15 12.57 16.31
N GLU A 438 34.27 11.85 15.20
CA GLU A 438 35.47 11.09 14.80
C GLU A 438 35.55 10.96 13.27
N ASN A 439 36.74 10.59 12.76
CA ASN A 439 36.94 10.36 11.33
C ASN A 439 36.31 9.02 10.92
N PRO A 440 35.40 9.00 9.92
CA PRO A 440 34.81 7.76 9.45
C PRO A 440 35.87 6.87 8.79
N MET A 441 35.80 5.57 9.03
CA MET A 441 36.71 4.60 8.40
C MET A 441 36.28 4.16 7.00
N GLN A 442 34.99 4.32 6.69
CA GLN A 442 34.43 4.03 5.38
C GLN A 442 34.29 5.34 4.59
N THR A 443 34.34 5.23 3.26
CA THR A 443 33.98 6.34 2.38
C THR A 443 32.58 6.12 1.83
N LEU A 444 31.94 7.18 1.36
CA LEU A 444 30.70 7.04 0.60
C LEU A 444 30.88 6.08 -0.58
N PRO A 445 29.83 5.36 -0.99
CA PRO A 445 29.88 4.49 -2.15
C PRO A 445 30.39 5.24 -3.38
N VAL A 446 31.42 4.70 -4.04
CA VAL A 446 32.12 5.36 -5.17
C VAL A 446 31.17 5.66 -6.34
N GLY A 447 30.10 4.88 -6.48
CA GLY A 447 29.07 5.05 -7.51
C GLY A 447 27.96 6.07 -7.18
N GLY A 448 27.95 6.65 -5.97
CA GLY A 448 26.93 7.61 -5.55
C GLY A 448 25.52 7.01 -5.46
N GLN A 449 24.52 7.89 -5.49
CA GLN A 449 23.10 7.53 -5.41
C GLN A 449 22.67 6.85 -6.72
N PHE A 450 22.04 5.67 -6.61
CA PHE A 450 21.52 4.98 -7.78
C PHE A 450 20.20 5.58 -8.27
N MET A 451 20.07 5.69 -9.59
CA MET A 451 18.86 6.16 -10.27
C MET A 451 18.14 4.99 -10.94
N LYS A 452 16.84 4.87 -10.70
CA LYS A 452 15.98 3.80 -11.20
C LYS A 452 16.13 3.59 -12.71
N ASP A 453 15.95 4.64 -13.52
CA ASP A 453 15.94 4.52 -14.98
C ASP A 453 17.29 4.08 -15.54
N THR A 454 18.38 4.53 -14.93
CA THR A 454 19.73 4.09 -15.28
C THR A 454 19.93 2.61 -14.98
N LEU A 455 19.47 2.12 -13.83
CA LEU A 455 19.55 0.71 -13.49
C LEU A 455 18.68 -0.16 -14.42
N ILE A 456 17.48 0.31 -14.78
CA ILE A 456 16.61 -0.38 -15.75
C ILE A 456 17.32 -0.51 -17.10
N ALA A 457 17.95 0.56 -17.59
CA ALA A 457 18.72 0.52 -18.83
C ALA A 457 19.90 -0.46 -18.75
N GLN A 458 20.62 -0.51 -17.61
CA GLN A 458 21.71 -1.46 -17.40
C GLN A 458 21.23 -2.92 -17.42
N ILE A 459 20.13 -3.21 -16.74
CA ILE A 459 19.57 -4.57 -16.69
C ILE A 459 19.06 -5.01 -18.08
N ASN A 460 18.38 -4.12 -18.82
CA ASN A 460 17.90 -4.42 -20.17
C ASN A 460 19.04 -4.68 -21.16
N ASN A 461 20.20 -4.06 -20.95
CA ASN A 461 21.39 -4.26 -21.79
C ASN A 461 22.19 -5.51 -21.39
N ASN A 462 22.22 -5.85 -20.10
CA ASN A 462 22.88 -7.04 -19.57
C ASN A 462 22.00 -7.71 -18.50
N PRO A 463 21.28 -8.80 -18.81
CA PRO A 463 20.37 -9.45 -17.87
C PRO A 463 21.08 -10.03 -16.63
N GLU A 464 22.36 -10.43 -16.73
CA GLU A 464 23.15 -10.92 -15.59
C GLU A 464 23.39 -9.84 -14.53
N ARG A 465 23.30 -8.55 -14.93
CA ARG A 465 23.42 -7.42 -14.00
C ARG A 465 22.33 -7.44 -12.94
N ALA A 466 21.16 -8.01 -13.22
CA ALA A 466 20.08 -8.14 -12.24
C ALA A 466 20.54 -8.94 -11.02
N GLU A 467 21.23 -10.07 -11.22
CA GLU A 467 21.71 -10.92 -10.12
C GLU A 467 22.78 -10.24 -9.26
N GLN A 468 23.67 -9.47 -9.91
CA GLN A 468 24.68 -8.67 -9.21
C GLN A 468 24.04 -7.59 -8.34
N LEU A 469 23.01 -6.90 -8.86
CA LEU A 469 22.28 -5.87 -8.14
C LEU A 469 21.48 -6.45 -6.97
N LEU A 470 20.97 -7.68 -7.07
CA LEU A 470 20.28 -8.36 -5.96
C LEU A 470 21.18 -8.48 -4.72
N ASN A 471 22.50 -8.67 -4.88
CA ASN A 471 23.43 -8.66 -3.73
C ASN A 471 23.48 -7.29 -3.05
N GLY A 472 23.32 -6.20 -3.82
CA GLY A 472 23.30 -4.83 -3.31
C GLY A 472 22.01 -4.45 -2.57
N ILE A 473 20.94 -5.27 -2.62
CA ILE A 473 19.73 -5.01 -1.81
C ILE A 473 20.05 -5.22 -0.31
N GLU A 474 20.90 -6.19 -0.02
CA GLU A 474 21.31 -6.53 1.35
C GLU A 474 22.43 -5.62 1.88
N SER A 475 22.99 -4.74 1.05
CA SER A 475 24.00 -3.77 1.51
C SER A 475 23.36 -2.65 2.34
N MET A 476 24.06 -2.20 3.39
CA MET A 476 23.61 -1.12 4.28
C MET A 476 24.10 0.25 3.78
N GLU A 477 23.94 0.51 2.48
CA GLU A 477 24.53 1.68 1.79
C GLU A 477 23.50 2.76 1.43
N GLY A 478 22.21 2.54 1.65
CA GLY A 478 21.15 3.49 1.29
C GLY A 478 20.60 3.37 -0.14
N ASN A 479 21.17 2.50 -0.98
CA ASN A 479 20.78 2.35 -2.39
C ASN A 479 19.73 1.24 -2.65
N ALA A 480 19.38 0.44 -1.64
CA ALA A 480 18.50 -0.73 -1.83
C ALA A 480 17.14 -0.39 -2.46
N GLY A 481 16.53 0.75 -2.10
CA GLY A 481 15.24 1.17 -2.66
C GLY A 481 15.26 1.33 -4.18
N ALA A 482 16.26 2.01 -4.72
CA ALA A 482 16.41 2.22 -6.17
C ALA A 482 16.64 0.90 -6.92
N ILE A 483 17.37 -0.04 -6.32
CA ILE A 483 17.59 -1.37 -6.87
C ILE A 483 16.28 -2.16 -6.92
N VAL A 484 15.52 -2.17 -5.82
CA VAL A 484 14.22 -2.84 -5.74
C VAL A 484 13.26 -2.27 -6.77
N ASP A 485 13.18 -0.94 -6.89
CA ASP A 485 12.35 -0.27 -7.89
C ASP A 485 12.70 -0.71 -9.32
N ALA A 486 13.97 -0.73 -9.67
CA ALA A 486 14.43 -1.14 -10.99
C ALA A 486 14.14 -2.62 -11.30
N ILE A 487 14.44 -3.52 -10.36
CA ILE A 487 14.25 -4.97 -10.55
C ILE A 487 12.76 -5.32 -10.68
N ILE A 488 11.91 -4.75 -9.81
CA ILE A 488 10.47 -5.00 -9.88
C ILE A 488 9.86 -4.44 -11.17
N GLU A 489 10.31 -3.27 -11.63
CA GLU A 489 9.85 -2.71 -12.92
C GLU A 489 10.28 -3.56 -14.12
N VAL A 490 11.52 -4.06 -14.11
CA VAL A 490 11.98 -5.02 -15.12
C VAL A 490 11.11 -6.28 -15.08
N MET A 491 10.84 -6.84 -13.90
CA MET A 491 9.94 -8.01 -13.76
C MET A 491 8.54 -7.74 -14.33
N HIS A 492 7.96 -6.55 -14.09
CA HIS A 492 6.67 -6.15 -14.65
C HIS A 492 6.70 -6.07 -16.18
N ASN A 493 7.77 -5.48 -16.74
CA ASN A 493 7.99 -5.39 -18.19
C ASN A 493 8.14 -6.79 -18.82
N LEU A 494 8.88 -7.69 -18.17
CA LEU A 494 9.06 -9.08 -18.60
C LEU A 494 7.73 -9.86 -18.58
N CYS A 495 6.92 -9.71 -17.52
CA CYS A 495 5.58 -10.31 -17.44
C CYS A 495 4.67 -9.80 -18.57
N SER A 496 4.69 -8.49 -18.83
CA SER A 496 3.85 -7.85 -19.85
C SER A 496 4.23 -8.29 -21.28
N ARG A 497 5.53 -8.47 -21.53
CA ARG A 497 6.07 -8.97 -22.80
C ARG A 497 6.01 -10.49 -22.94
N LYS A 498 5.73 -11.21 -21.84
CA LYS A 498 5.82 -12.67 -21.73
C LYS A 498 7.21 -13.20 -22.07
N GLU A 499 8.27 -12.49 -21.68
CA GLU A 499 9.64 -12.95 -21.82
C GLU A 499 10.04 -13.71 -20.55
N THR A 500 9.84 -15.02 -20.58
CA THR A 500 9.83 -15.90 -19.41
C THR A 500 11.22 -16.42 -19.02
N MET A 501 12.16 -16.47 -19.95
CA MET A 501 13.54 -16.93 -19.71
C MET A 501 14.33 -15.99 -18.79
N THR A 502 14.38 -14.69 -19.10
CA THR A 502 15.05 -13.73 -18.21
C THR A 502 14.30 -13.60 -16.88
N LEU A 503 12.97 -13.66 -16.93
CA LEU A 503 12.13 -13.61 -15.73
C LEU A 503 12.41 -14.80 -14.80
N LYS A 504 12.60 -16.01 -15.34
CA LYS A 504 13.00 -17.21 -14.61
C LYS A 504 14.25 -16.95 -13.79
N SER A 505 15.31 -16.43 -14.41
CA SER A 505 16.60 -16.17 -13.74
C SER A 505 16.46 -15.26 -12.52
N ILE A 506 15.71 -14.15 -12.67
CA ILE A 506 15.43 -13.21 -11.57
C ILE A 506 14.59 -13.89 -10.48
N CYS A 507 13.52 -14.59 -10.86
CA CYS A 507 12.62 -15.24 -9.89
C CYS A 507 13.34 -16.31 -9.06
N ASN A 508 14.18 -17.08 -9.73
CA ASN A 508 14.97 -18.14 -9.12
C ASN A 508 15.99 -17.57 -8.12
N SER A 509 16.71 -16.51 -8.52
CA SER A 509 17.66 -15.79 -7.65
C SER A 509 16.99 -15.22 -6.40
N LEU A 510 15.80 -14.63 -6.56
CA LEU A 510 15.02 -14.09 -5.44
C LEU A 510 14.47 -15.18 -4.51
N SER A 511 13.96 -16.28 -5.06
CA SER A 511 13.35 -17.36 -4.28
C SER A 511 14.33 -18.00 -3.29
N ARG A 512 15.62 -18.03 -3.65
CA ARG A 512 16.73 -18.58 -2.85
C ARG A 512 17.26 -17.63 -1.78
N ARG A 513 16.79 -16.37 -1.74
CA ARG A 513 17.29 -15.34 -0.81
C ARG A 513 16.18 -14.80 0.09
N PRO A 514 15.77 -15.55 1.13
CA PRO A 514 14.67 -15.14 2.02
C PRO A 514 14.89 -13.79 2.72
N GLN A 515 16.13 -13.38 2.98
CA GLN A 515 16.44 -12.08 3.62
C GLN A 515 16.25 -10.91 2.64
N THR A 516 16.70 -11.04 1.39
CA THR A 516 16.41 -10.08 0.31
C THR A 516 14.90 -9.83 0.18
N LEU A 517 14.07 -10.90 0.26
CA LEU A 517 12.61 -10.75 0.20
C LEU A 517 12.07 -9.89 1.35
N ASP A 518 12.67 -9.95 2.53
CA ASP A 518 12.24 -9.16 3.70
C ASP A 518 12.50 -7.66 3.43
N ILE A 519 13.64 -7.32 2.83
CA ILE A 519 14.01 -5.94 2.49
C ILE A 519 13.14 -5.39 1.35
N ILE A 520 12.83 -6.20 0.33
CA ILE A 520 11.95 -5.79 -0.78
C ILE A 520 10.60 -5.28 -0.25
N LEU A 521 10.05 -5.93 0.79
CA LEU A 521 8.78 -5.52 1.39
C LEU A 521 8.84 -4.19 2.16
N LEU A 522 10.02 -3.65 2.45
CA LEU A 522 10.15 -2.27 2.98
C LEU A 522 9.79 -1.21 1.91
N PHE A 523 9.89 -1.56 0.63
CA PHE A 523 9.72 -0.63 -0.49
C PHE A 523 8.48 -0.91 -1.33
N LYS A 524 8.11 -2.19 -1.52
CA LYS A 524 6.97 -2.59 -2.36
C LYS A 524 6.02 -3.53 -1.63
N SER A 525 4.73 -3.28 -1.76
CA SER A 525 3.68 -4.17 -1.24
C SER A 525 3.69 -5.55 -1.95
N PRO A 526 3.33 -6.65 -1.26
CA PRO A 526 3.26 -7.98 -1.87
C PRO A 526 2.42 -8.03 -3.15
N SER A 527 1.26 -7.37 -3.16
CA SER A 527 0.34 -7.38 -4.31
C SER A 527 0.97 -6.73 -5.54
N PHE A 528 1.70 -5.63 -5.38
CA PHE A 528 2.42 -4.96 -6.47
C PHE A 528 3.49 -5.86 -7.09
N ILE A 529 4.14 -6.71 -6.30
CA ILE A 529 5.18 -7.63 -6.80
C ILE A 529 4.53 -8.86 -7.47
N LEU A 530 3.53 -9.44 -6.82
CA LEU A 530 3.03 -10.78 -7.13
C LEU A 530 1.88 -10.79 -8.14
N GLN A 531 1.10 -9.71 -8.26
CA GLN A 531 -0.06 -9.68 -9.15
C GLN A 531 0.30 -9.94 -10.63
N PRO A 532 1.38 -9.34 -11.19
CA PRO A 532 1.78 -9.62 -12.57
C PRO A 532 2.24 -11.06 -12.77
N LEU A 533 2.97 -11.63 -11.80
CA LEU A 533 3.42 -13.03 -11.83
C LEU A 533 2.24 -13.99 -11.76
N CYS A 534 1.28 -13.77 -10.85
CA CYS A 534 0.07 -14.58 -10.75
C CYS A 534 -0.76 -14.49 -12.04
N SER A 535 -0.88 -13.30 -12.63
CA SER A 535 -1.61 -13.11 -13.89
C SER A 535 -0.94 -13.81 -15.07
N LEU A 536 0.40 -13.82 -15.12
CA LEU A 536 1.17 -14.56 -16.11
C LEU A 536 0.97 -16.07 -15.97
N LEU A 537 1.07 -16.60 -14.74
CA LEU A 537 0.85 -18.01 -14.44
C LEU A 537 -0.59 -18.45 -14.71
N ASP A 538 -1.58 -17.60 -14.42
CA ASP A 538 -3.00 -17.87 -14.71
C ASP A 538 -3.28 -17.88 -16.22
N ALA A 539 -2.68 -16.96 -16.97
CA ALA A 539 -2.87 -16.82 -18.42
C ALA A 539 -1.84 -17.61 -19.25
N TRP A 540 -1.11 -18.54 -18.63
CA TRP A 540 -0.09 -19.33 -19.30
C TRP A 540 -0.72 -20.14 -20.44
N LYS A 541 -0.21 -19.95 -21.66
CA LYS A 541 -0.66 -20.67 -22.85
C LYS A 541 0.52 -21.41 -23.43
N TRP A 542 0.32 -22.69 -23.67
CA TRP A 542 1.28 -23.58 -24.30
C TRP A 542 0.86 -23.75 -25.77
N ASP A 543 1.74 -23.36 -26.70
CA ASP A 543 1.60 -23.67 -28.13
C ASP A 543 2.54 -24.85 -28.44
N GLU A 544 2.05 -25.86 -29.16
CA GLU A 544 2.83 -27.08 -29.51
C GLU A 544 4.06 -26.77 -30.39
N ASP A 545 4.16 -25.56 -30.94
CA ASP A 545 5.28 -25.07 -31.77
C ASP A 545 6.46 -24.50 -30.93
N GLN A 546 6.34 -24.45 -29.60
CA GLN A 546 7.35 -23.91 -28.68
C GLN A 546 8.38 -24.98 -28.28
N GLY A 547 9.53 -25.02 -28.95
CA GLY A 547 10.81 -25.57 -28.44
C GLY A 547 10.76 -26.90 -27.66
N GLU A 548 11.61 -27.01 -26.63
CA GLU A 548 11.71 -28.17 -25.73
C GLU A 548 10.72 -28.02 -24.57
N SER A 549 9.85 -29.02 -24.34
CA SER A 549 8.79 -28.94 -23.31
C SER A 549 9.37 -28.81 -21.90
N GLN A 550 10.57 -29.34 -21.66
CA GLN A 550 11.27 -29.26 -20.38
C GLN A 550 11.53 -27.80 -19.95
N LEU A 551 11.93 -26.94 -20.88
CA LEU A 551 12.20 -25.52 -20.59
C LEU A 551 10.94 -24.79 -20.12
N VAL A 552 9.78 -25.15 -20.68
CA VAL A 552 8.48 -24.58 -20.29
C VAL A 552 8.16 -24.90 -18.83
N TYR A 553 8.42 -26.14 -18.39
CA TYR A 553 8.23 -26.55 -17.00
C TYR A 553 9.19 -25.83 -16.06
N ASP A 554 10.43 -25.64 -16.49
CA ASP A 554 11.49 -25.00 -15.74
C ASP A 554 11.23 -23.50 -15.51
N GLU A 555 10.85 -22.77 -16.57
CA GLU A 555 10.43 -21.37 -16.50
C GLU A 555 9.19 -21.20 -15.60
N PHE A 556 8.14 -22.00 -15.84
CA PHE A 556 6.91 -21.96 -15.08
C PHE A 556 7.16 -22.26 -13.60
N GLY A 557 7.90 -23.33 -13.31
CA GLY A 557 8.21 -23.78 -11.95
C GLY A 557 9.00 -22.75 -11.16
N SER A 558 9.98 -22.09 -11.78
CA SER A 558 10.80 -21.05 -11.12
C SER A 558 9.98 -19.81 -10.76
N ILE A 559 9.10 -19.36 -11.67
CA ILE A 559 8.20 -18.22 -11.42
C ILE A 559 7.21 -18.57 -10.31
N LEU A 560 6.61 -19.78 -10.38
CA LEU A 560 5.71 -20.28 -9.36
C LEU A 560 6.39 -20.41 -7.99
N LEU A 561 7.64 -20.88 -7.93
CA LEU A 561 8.37 -21.04 -6.68
C LEU A 561 8.54 -19.70 -5.96
N LEU A 562 8.81 -18.60 -6.67
CA LEU A 562 8.86 -17.28 -6.05
C LEU A 562 7.50 -16.89 -5.43
N VAL A 563 6.39 -17.13 -6.14
CA VAL A 563 5.04 -16.87 -5.63
C VAL A 563 4.76 -17.70 -4.37
N LEU A 564 5.10 -19.00 -4.39
CA LEU A 564 4.96 -19.89 -3.23
C LEU A 564 5.85 -19.45 -2.06
N ALA A 565 7.09 -19.02 -2.33
CA ALA A 565 8.01 -18.52 -1.32
C ALA A 565 7.41 -17.31 -0.58
N PHE A 566 6.90 -16.30 -1.30
CA PHE A 566 6.20 -15.17 -0.69
C PHE A 566 4.95 -15.61 0.09
N LYS A 567 4.09 -16.44 -0.51
CA LYS A 567 2.85 -16.92 0.09
C LYS A 567 3.09 -17.59 1.44
N TYR A 568 4.02 -18.52 1.52
CA TYR A 568 4.27 -19.31 2.73
C TYR A 568 5.19 -18.62 3.73
N LYS A 569 6.14 -17.79 3.28
CA LYS A 569 7.01 -17.01 4.18
C LYS A 569 6.22 -16.01 5.01
N TYR A 570 5.28 -15.29 4.38
CA TYR A 570 4.55 -14.17 4.99
C TYR A 570 3.09 -14.47 5.29
N ALA A 571 2.65 -15.72 5.12
CA ALA A 571 1.26 -16.16 5.27
C ALA A 571 0.25 -15.28 4.49
N LEU A 572 0.59 -14.94 3.24
CA LEU A 572 -0.20 -14.01 2.41
C LEU A 572 -1.61 -14.55 2.14
N THR A 573 -2.62 -13.69 2.16
CA THR A 573 -3.99 -14.02 1.72
C THR A 573 -4.12 -13.92 0.18
N PRO A 574 -5.19 -14.46 -0.43
CA PRO A 574 -5.49 -14.23 -1.85
C PRO A 574 -5.47 -12.74 -2.26
N LEU A 575 -5.96 -11.86 -1.39
CA LEU A 575 -5.98 -10.42 -1.62
C LEU A 575 -4.56 -9.83 -1.61
N ASP A 576 -3.71 -10.29 -0.70
CA ASP A 576 -2.30 -9.88 -0.62
C ASP A 576 -1.51 -10.29 -1.88
N LEU A 577 -1.90 -11.38 -2.55
CA LEU A 577 -1.32 -11.81 -3.82
C LEU A 577 -1.79 -10.95 -5.01
N GLY A 578 -2.78 -10.08 -4.80
CA GLY A 578 -3.43 -9.28 -5.84
C GLY A 578 -4.34 -10.10 -6.76
N ILE A 579 -4.85 -11.24 -6.29
CA ILE A 579 -5.75 -12.07 -7.06
C ILE A 579 -7.20 -11.63 -6.85
N ASN A 580 -7.79 -11.07 -7.91
CA ASN A 580 -9.17 -10.56 -7.89
C ASN A 580 -10.17 -11.49 -8.59
N LYS A 581 -9.68 -12.56 -9.24
CA LYS A 581 -10.49 -13.48 -10.04
C LYS A 581 -10.72 -14.80 -9.30
N PRO A 582 -11.97 -15.24 -9.12
CA PRO A 582 -12.26 -16.48 -8.40
C PRO A 582 -11.86 -17.75 -9.16
N ASP A 583 -11.68 -17.66 -10.48
CA ASP A 583 -11.28 -18.77 -11.36
C ASP A 583 -9.75 -18.90 -11.55
N SER A 584 -8.96 -18.11 -10.80
CA SER A 584 -7.49 -18.14 -10.83
C SER A 584 -6.94 -19.55 -10.62
N PHE A 585 -5.97 -19.95 -11.45
CA PHE A 585 -5.23 -21.19 -11.30
C PHE A 585 -4.43 -21.19 -9.99
N ILE A 586 -3.80 -20.08 -9.62
CA ILE A 586 -3.02 -19.98 -8.38
C ILE A 586 -3.91 -20.22 -7.16
N LEU A 587 -5.13 -19.68 -7.12
CA LEU A 587 -6.06 -19.96 -6.02
C LEU A 587 -6.42 -21.44 -5.95
N ARG A 588 -6.77 -22.05 -7.09
CA ARG A 588 -7.07 -23.49 -7.16
C ARG A 588 -5.88 -24.33 -6.69
N LEU A 589 -4.66 -23.99 -7.09
CA LEU A 589 -3.45 -24.68 -6.66
C LEU A 589 -3.22 -24.55 -5.15
N LEU A 590 -3.39 -23.35 -4.58
CA LEU A 590 -3.20 -23.14 -3.14
C LEU A 590 -4.26 -23.86 -2.29
N ASP A 591 -5.50 -23.97 -2.78
CA ASP A 591 -6.60 -24.60 -2.04
C ASP A 591 -6.63 -26.13 -2.22
N THR A 592 -6.28 -26.65 -3.40
CA THR A 592 -6.46 -28.07 -3.76
C THR A 592 -5.21 -28.79 -4.22
N GLY A 593 -4.09 -28.10 -4.45
CA GLY A 593 -2.87 -28.70 -5.01
C GLY A 593 -2.21 -29.76 -4.12
N ALA A 594 -2.37 -29.64 -2.79
CA ALA A 594 -1.90 -30.64 -1.83
C ALA A 594 -2.97 -31.69 -1.47
N SER A 595 -4.07 -31.76 -2.20
CA SER A 595 -5.17 -32.71 -1.97
C SER A 595 -5.25 -33.71 -3.13
N SER A 596 -5.23 -35.01 -2.83
CA SER A 596 -5.42 -36.04 -3.85
C SER A 596 -6.89 -36.19 -4.25
N GLN A 597 -7.12 -36.50 -5.52
CA GLN A 597 -8.47 -36.73 -6.07
C GLN A 597 -8.71 -38.22 -6.29
N GLN A 598 -9.97 -38.68 -6.21
CA GLN A 598 -10.31 -40.06 -6.56
C GLN A 598 -10.31 -40.21 -8.09
N LEU A 599 -9.86 -41.35 -8.62
CA LEU A 599 -9.76 -41.56 -10.07
C LEU A 599 -11.10 -41.39 -10.80
N LYS A 600 -12.20 -41.71 -10.13
CA LYS A 600 -13.56 -41.58 -10.69
C LYS A 600 -14.00 -40.13 -10.90
N ASP A 601 -13.38 -39.20 -10.17
CA ASP A 601 -13.71 -37.77 -10.18
C ASP A 601 -12.80 -37.00 -11.15
N LEU A 602 -11.76 -37.66 -11.70
CA LEU A 602 -10.89 -37.09 -12.73
C LEU A 602 -11.61 -37.00 -14.08
N THR A 603 -11.34 -35.94 -14.82
CA THR A 603 -11.74 -35.85 -16.23
C THR A 603 -10.97 -36.85 -17.08
N GLU A 604 -11.49 -37.20 -18.27
CA GLU A 604 -10.83 -38.13 -19.20
C GLU A 604 -9.41 -37.66 -19.56
N LYS A 605 -9.24 -36.35 -19.81
CA LYS A 605 -7.94 -35.73 -20.07
C LYS A 605 -6.99 -35.84 -18.87
N GLN A 606 -7.48 -35.56 -17.66
CA GLN A 606 -6.68 -35.69 -16.44
C GLN A 606 -6.25 -37.12 -16.17
N SER A 607 -7.14 -38.09 -16.39
CA SER A 607 -6.83 -39.51 -16.27
C SER A 607 -5.77 -39.95 -17.29
N GLN A 608 -5.85 -39.43 -18.52
CA GLN A 608 -4.85 -39.68 -19.56
C GLN A 608 -3.48 -39.10 -19.18
N ASN A 609 -3.45 -37.84 -18.74
CA ASN A 609 -2.21 -37.15 -18.33
C ASN A 609 -1.58 -37.83 -17.12
N LEU A 610 -2.37 -38.21 -16.11
CA LEU A 610 -1.90 -38.94 -14.94
C LEU A 610 -1.28 -40.29 -15.35
N GLY A 611 -1.94 -41.05 -16.23
CA GLY A 611 -1.43 -42.32 -16.74
C GLY A 611 -0.12 -42.17 -17.53
N ALA A 612 0.01 -41.10 -18.32
CA ALA A 612 1.24 -40.78 -19.04
C ALA A 612 2.39 -40.50 -18.08
N TRP A 613 2.18 -39.66 -17.06
CA TRP A 613 3.20 -39.36 -16.04
C TRP A 613 3.60 -40.60 -15.21
N ILE A 614 2.66 -41.46 -14.82
CA ILE A 614 2.98 -42.72 -14.13
C ILE A 614 3.84 -43.62 -15.03
N THR A 615 3.51 -43.72 -16.31
CA THR A 615 4.30 -44.54 -17.26
C THR A 615 5.70 -43.97 -17.44
N ALA A 616 5.83 -42.65 -17.57
CA ALA A 616 7.11 -41.98 -17.74
C ALA A 616 8.03 -42.11 -16.52
N LEU A 617 7.48 -42.00 -15.31
CA LEU A 617 8.28 -42.00 -14.07
C LEU A 617 8.67 -43.40 -13.59
N PHE A 618 7.83 -44.42 -13.81
CA PHE A 618 8.02 -45.74 -13.18
C PHE A 618 8.22 -46.89 -14.17
N VAL A 619 7.90 -46.71 -15.46
CA VAL A 619 7.94 -47.80 -16.47
C VAL A 619 8.96 -47.52 -17.57
N ALA A 620 9.10 -46.27 -18.00
CA ALA A 620 10.08 -45.86 -19.01
C ALA A 620 11.45 -45.56 -18.37
N GLU A 621 12.53 -45.67 -19.17
CA GLU A 621 13.89 -45.22 -18.78
C GLU A 621 14.03 -43.68 -18.86
N GLY A 622 13.04 -42.94 -18.33
CA GLY A 622 13.05 -41.48 -18.24
C GLY A 622 11.80 -40.78 -18.78
N ILE A 623 11.76 -39.47 -18.53
CA ILE A 623 10.65 -38.59 -18.93
C ILE A 623 10.87 -38.14 -20.38
N SER A 624 10.00 -38.57 -21.30
CA SER A 624 10.06 -38.14 -22.70
C SER A 624 9.46 -36.75 -22.91
N ASP A 625 9.95 -36.03 -23.92
CA ASP A 625 9.39 -34.73 -24.34
C ASP A 625 7.92 -34.85 -24.76
N GLU A 626 7.53 -35.97 -25.38
CA GLU A 626 6.14 -36.31 -25.74
C GLU A 626 5.21 -36.41 -24.51
N SER A 627 5.73 -36.90 -23.38
CA SER A 627 4.96 -36.96 -22.13
C SER A 627 4.76 -35.57 -21.54
N MET A 628 5.80 -34.73 -21.59
CA MET A 628 5.77 -33.35 -21.10
C MET A 628 4.93 -32.43 -21.99
N SER A 629 4.91 -32.63 -23.30
CA SER A 629 4.08 -31.84 -24.22
C SER A 629 2.59 -32.13 -24.03
N SER A 630 2.21 -33.38 -23.78
CA SER A 630 0.80 -33.76 -23.62
C SER A 630 0.09 -33.13 -22.39
N CYS A 631 0.85 -32.70 -21.38
CA CYS A 631 0.33 -32.16 -20.13
C CYS A 631 0.86 -30.75 -19.91
N SER A 632 -0.01 -29.77 -19.65
CA SER A 632 0.47 -28.43 -19.29
C SER A 632 1.08 -28.43 -17.88
N PRO A 633 2.04 -27.52 -17.58
CA PRO A 633 2.55 -27.36 -16.22
C PRO A 633 1.44 -27.12 -15.20
N GLN A 634 0.45 -26.26 -15.52
CA GLN A 634 -0.69 -26.02 -14.65
C GLN A 634 -1.44 -27.32 -14.27
N GLU A 635 -1.71 -28.18 -15.26
CA GLU A 635 -2.39 -29.45 -15.04
C GLU A 635 -1.52 -30.41 -14.22
N PHE A 636 -0.22 -30.48 -14.51
CA PHE A 636 0.73 -31.30 -13.76
C PHE A 636 0.74 -30.95 -12.27
N TYR A 637 0.90 -29.67 -11.91
CA TYR A 637 0.95 -29.23 -10.52
C TYR A 637 -0.34 -29.53 -9.73
N LEU A 638 -1.51 -29.58 -10.39
CA LEU A 638 -2.77 -30.00 -9.78
C LEU A 638 -2.89 -31.53 -9.62
N LEU A 639 -2.18 -32.30 -10.45
CA LEU A 639 -2.22 -33.76 -10.43
C LEU A 639 -1.14 -34.39 -9.55
N VAL A 640 -0.08 -33.66 -9.17
CA VAL A 640 1.07 -34.17 -8.39
C VAL A 640 0.66 -34.87 -7.09
N ALA A 641 -0.26 -34.33 -6.31
CA ALA A 641 -0.74 -35.02 -5.08
C ALA A 641 -1.44 -36.35 -5.42
N THR A 642 -2.19 -36.41 -6.51
CA THR A 642 -2.87 -37.62 -6.98
C THR A 642 -1.87 -38.65 -7.51
N LEU A 643 -0.84 -38.20 -8.22
CA LEU A 643 0.30 -39.03 -8.65
C LEU A 643 0.95 -39.73 -7.45
N PHE A 644 1.27 -38.98 -6.40
CA PHE A 644 1.84 -39.55 -5.17
C PHE A 644 0.90 -40.57 -4.52
N SER A 645 -0.38 -40.23 -4.39
CA SER A 645 -1.39 -41.11 -3.81
C SER A 645 -1.50 -42.44 -4.56
N GLN A 646 -1.57 -42.42 -5.88
CA GLN A 646 -1.69 -43.63 -6.69
C GLN A 646 -0.42 -44.49 -6.67
N SER A 647 0.75 -43.86 -6.79
CA SER A 647 2.03 -44.57 -6.79
C SER A 647 2.32 -45.21 -5.43
N LEU A 648 2.04 -44.51 -4.33
CA LEU A 648 2.23 -45.06 -2.97
C LEU A 648 1.27 -46.24 -2.72
N THR A 649 -0.02 -46.07 -3.04
CA THR A 649 -1.03 -47.15 -2.91
C THR A 649 -0.64 -48.39 -3.74
N ALA A 650 -0.07 -48.19 -4.94
CA ALA A 650 0.40 -49.30 -5.77
C ALA A 650 1.58 -50.05 -5.14
N CYS A 651 2.50 -49.34 -4.47
CA CYS A 651 3.62 -49.94 -3.76
C CYS A 651 3.16 -50.70 -2.50
N GLU A 652 2.29 -50.12 -1.69
CA GLU A 652 1.70 -50.75 -0.49
C GLU A 652 0.87 -51.99 -0.85
N ALA A 653 0.19 -51.98 -2.00
CA ALA A 653 -0.52 -53.14 -2.55
C ALA A 653 0.43 -54.21 -3.15
N GLY A 654 1.74 -54.02 -3.11
CA GLY A 654 2.75 -54.93 -3.66
C GLY A 654 2.76 -55.00 -5.19
N LYS A 655 2.18 -54.02 -5.89
CA LYS A 655 2.15 -53.95 -7.36
C LYS A 655 3.37 -53.27 -7.95
N MET A 656 4.15 -52.57 -7.13
CA MET A 656 5.37 -51.86 -7.51
C MET A 656 6.41 -52.02 -6.40
N GLU A 657 7.67 -52.28 -6.78
CA GLU A 657 8.76 -52.38 -5.81
C GLU A 657 9.14 -51.02 -5.23
N PHE A 658 9.63 -51.02 -3.98
CA PHE A 658 10.02 -49.78 -3.29
C PHE A 658 11.14 -49.03 -4.04
N GLU A 659 12.14 -49.72 -4.58
CA GLU A 659 13.23 -49.08 -5.33
C GLU A 659 12.74 -48.43 -6.62
N THR A 660 11.74 -49.01 -7.29
CA THR A 660 11.09 -48.39 -8.46
C THR A 660 10.32 -47.13 -8.05
N LEU A 661 9.56 -47.18 -6.95
CA LEU A 661 8.85 -46.00 -6.42
C LEU A 661 9.83 -44.88 -6.07
N LYS A 662 10.89 -45.23 -5.33
CA LYS A 662 11.94 -44.29 -4.90
C LYS A 662 12.65 -43.66 -6.11
N GLY A 663 13.13 -44.47 -7.06
CA GLY A 663 13.79 -43.97 -8.26
C GLY A 663 12.88 -43.08 -9.11
N GLY A 664 11.59 -43.42 -9.23
CA GLY A 664 10.61 -42.58 -9.94
C GLY A 664 10.40 -41.21 -9.28
N PHE A 665 10.35 -41.14 -7.94
CA PHE A 665 10.24 -39.86 -7.24
C PHE A 665 11.56 -39.08 -7.18
N GLU A 666 12.72 -39.73 -7.31
CA GLU A 666 14.00 -39.02 -7.43
C GLU A 666 14.07 -38.14 -8.69
N TYR A 667 13.34 -38.46 -9.78
CA TYR A 667 13.20 -37.56 -10.94
C TYR A 667 12.53 -36.21 -10.60
N LEU A 668 11.73 -36.12 -9.54
CA LEU A 668 11.15 -34.85 -9.09
C LEU A 668 12.18 -33.94 -8.40
N LEU A 669 13.40 -34.44 -8.13
CA LEU A 669 14.52 -33.64 -7.63
C LEU A 669 15.28 -32.91 -8.75
N GLU A 670 14.90 -33.12 -10.01
CA GLU A 670 15.41 -32.33 -11.13
C GLU A 670 14.90 -30.88 -11.05
N PRO A 671 15.72 -29.86 -11.40
CA PRO A 671 15.38 -28.44 -11.22
C PRO A 671 14.00 -28.01 -11.73
N PHE A 672 13.56 -28.55 -12.87
CA PHE A 672 12.31 -28.17 -13.54
C PHE A 672 11.05 -28.76 -12.90
N LEU A 673 11.16 -29.82 -12.09
CA LEU A 673 10.04 -30.46 -11.37
C LEU A 673 10.08 -30.18 -9.87
N LEU A 674 11.24 -29.81 -9.35
CA LEU A 674 11.50 -29.56 -7.93
C LEU A 674 10.43 -28.69 -7.23
N PRO A 675 9.95 -27.58 -7.82
CA PRO A 675 8.93 -26.76 -7.15
C PRO A 675 7.59 -27.49 -6.92
N ALA A 676 7.30 -28.56 -7.68
CA ALA A 676 6.11 -29.38 -7.45
C ALA A 676 6.16 -30.15 -6.11
N LEU A 677 7.37 -30.38 -5.57
CA LEU A 677 7.54 -31.01 -4.27
C LEU A 677 6.94 -30.18 -3.12
N VAL A 678 6.70 -28.89 -3.29
CA VAL A 678 5.96 -28.10 -2.28
C VAL A 678 4.58 -28.69 -2.04
N MET A 679 3.85 -29.04 -3.11
CA MET A 679 2.52 -29.67 -3.01
C MET A 679 2.65 -31.13 -2.57
N ALA A 680 3.61 -31.87 -3.15
CA ALA A 680 3.78 -33.29 -2.87
C ALA A 680 4.17 -33.58 -1.41
N LEU A 681 5.12 -32.83 -0.86
CA LEU A 681 5.56 -32.98 0.53
C LEU A 681 4.45 -32.59 1.51
N THR A 682 3.70 -31.53 1.20
CA THR A 682 2.54 -31.13 2.01
C THR A 682 1.48 -32.24 2.03
N TRP A 683 1.16 -32.81 0.86
CA TRP A 683 0.26 -33.97 0.78
C TRP A 683 0.81 -35.18 1.55
N LEU A 684 2.09 -35.52 1.37
CA LEU A 684 2.71 -36.68 2.04
C LEU A 684 2.69 -36.54 3.56
N GLY A 685 2.95 -35.34 4.08
CA GLY A 685 2.84 -35.02 5.50
C GLY A 685 1.42 -35.19 6.04
N ASN A 686 0.41 -34.75 5.28
CA ASN A 686 -1.01 -34.94 5.64
C ASN A 686 -1.41 -36.42 5.57
N HIS A 687 -0.94 -37.15 4.57
CA HIS A 687 -1.20 -38.58 4.44
C HIS A 687 -0.59 -39.37 5.60
N ILE A 688 0.66 -39.09 5.99
CA ILE A 688 1.30 -39.69 7.17
C ILE A 688 0.51 -39.36 8.45
N TRP A 689 -0.02 -38.15 8.55
CA TRP A 689 -0.83 -37.75 9.70
C TRP A 689 -2.16 -38.54 9.78
N GLU A 690 -2.84 -38.72 8.65
CA GLU A 690 -4.16 -39.36 8.57
C GLU A 690 -4.09 -40.89 8.67
N SER A 691 -3.00 -41.50 8.22
CA SER A 691 -2.84 -42.95 8.17
C SER A 691 -2.61 -43.57 9.56
N GLU A 692 -3.46 -44.53 9.95
CA GLU A 692 -3.35 -45.25 11.23
C GLU A 692 -2.48 -46.53 11.17
N SER A 693 -2.19 -47.04 9.96
CA SER A 693 -1.45 -48.28 9.74
C SER A 693 -0.51 -48.19 8.54
N ASP A 694 0.64 -48.86 8.63
CA ASP A 694 1.71 -48.95 7.60
C ASP A 694 2.31 -47.61 7.15
N LEU A 695 3.01 -46.94 8.07
CA LEU A 695 3.74 -45.69 7.79
C LEU A 695 5.18 -45.91 7.31
N GLU A 696 5.64 -47.16 7.15
CA GLU A 696 7.06 -47.44 6.86
C GLU A 696 7.47 -46.94 5.48
N THR A 697 6.66 -47.27 4.46
CA THR A 697 6.91 -46.86 3.07
C THR A 697 6.88 -45.34 2.93
N SER A 698 5.85 -44.68 3.47
CA SER A 698 5.67 -43.23 3.37
C SER A 698 6.80 -42.45 4.07
N LEU A 699 7.25 -42.89 5.25
CA LEU A 699 8.38 -42.24 5.94
C LEU A 699 9.72 -42.46 5.24
N LYS A 700 9.95 -43.64 4.65
CA LYS A 700 11.16 -43.89 3.85
C LYS A 700 11.22 -42.99 2.60
N ILE A 701 10.08 -42.83 1.92
CA ILE A 701 9.98 -41.89 0.78
C ILE A 701 10.19 -40.45 1.25
N LEU A 702 9.54 -40.03 2.35
CA LEU A 702 9.72 -38.69 2.90
C LEU A 702 11.18 -38.41 3.23
N TYR A 703 11.87 -39.35 3.89
CA TYR A 703 13.29 -39.21 4.20
C TYR A 703 14.15 -39.10 2.93
N GLY A 704 13.88 -39.92 1.91
CA GLY A 704 14.59 -39.85 0.63
C GLY A 704 14.41 -38.51 -0.10
N LEU A 705 13.23 -37.89 0.00
CA LEU A 705 12.93 -36.59 -0.62
C LEU A 705 13.46 -35.40 0.21
N VAL A 706 13.50 -35.52 1.53
CA VAL A 706 14.03 -34.47 2.42
C VAL A 706 15.56 -34.49 2.48
N LYS A 707 16.16 -35.68 2.41
CA LYS A 707 17.62 -35.87 2.40
C LYS A 707 18.04 -36.77 1.23
N PRO A 708 18.05 -36.22 0.00
CA PRO A 708 18.45 -36.97 -1.17
C PRO A 708 19.92 -37.37 -1.12
N ALA A 709 20.26 -38.53 -1.70
CA ALA A 709 21.62 -39.06 -1.69
C ALA A 709 22.57 -38.28 -2.63
N SER A 710 22.03 -37.68 -3.69
CA SER A 710 22.77 -36.91 -4.68
C SER A 710 21.94 -35.74 -5.17
N ILE A 711 22.25 -34.54 -4.69
CA ILE A 711 21.73 -33.26 -5.20
C ILE A 711 22.86 -32.25 -5.14
N SER A 712 23.00 -31.39 -6.15
CA SER A 712 24.10 -30.43 -6.21
C SER A 712 23.74 -29.20 -7.04
N GLY A 713 24.51 -28.13 -6.83
CA GLY A 713 24.43 -26.91 -7.63
C GLY A 713 23.05 -26.27 -7.56
N GLU A 714 22.46 -26.00 -8.72
CA GLU A 714 21.19 -25.29 -8.84
C GLU A 714 20.03 -26.03 -8.15
N ALA A 715 19.93 -27.34 -8.35
CA ALA A 715 18.87 -28.17 -7.78
C ALA A 715 18.86 -28.11 -6.24
N GLN A 716 20.04 -28.04 -5.62
CA GLN A 716 20.19 -28.00 -4.16
C GLN A 716 19.60 -26.72 -3.56
N GLU A 717 19.81 -25.57 -4.20
CA GLU A 717 19.28 -24.29 -3.71
C GLU A 717 17.75 -24.19 -3.91
N ILE A 718 17.23 -24.75 -5.00
CA ILE A 718 15.78 -24.86 -5.22
C ILE A 718 15.17 -25.79 -4.18
N HIS A 719 15.77 -26.95 -3.94
CA HIS A 719 15.35 -27.92 -2.92
C HIS A 719 15.35 -27.33 -1.52
N ARG A 720 16.40 -26.58 -1.16
CA ARG A 720 16.45 -25.81 0.08
C ARG A 720 15.26 -24.87 0.24
N THR A 721 14.87 -24.17 -0.83
CA THR A 721 13.72 -23.26 -0.83
C THR A 721 12.40 -24.03 -0.65
N VAL A 722 12.24 -25.18 -1.32
CA VAL A 722 11.10 -26.09 -1.16
C VAL A 722 10.98 -26.58 0.29
N LEU A 723 12.08 -27.02 0.90
CA LEU A 723 12.11 -27.46 2.30
C LEU A 723 11.84 -26.30 3.27
N CYS A 724 12.34 -25.10 2.99
CA CYS A 724 11.99 -23.89 3.76
C CYS A 724 10.48 -23.67 3.81
N ILE A 725 9.78 -23.88 2.69
CA ILE A 725 8.32 -23.76 2.61
C ILE A 725 7.60 -24.87 3.40
N ALA A 726 8.00 -26.14 3.19
CA ALA A 726 7.29 -27.30 3.73
C ALA A 726 7.63 -27.63 5.21
N SER A 727 8.80 -27.23 5.70
CA SER A 727 9.39 -27.66 6.97
C SER A 727 8.44 -27.59 8.17
N ARG A 728 7.87 -26.42 8.47
CA ARG A 728 7.00 -26.23 9.65
C ARG A 728 5.74 -27.08 9.63
N THR A 729 5.14 -27.28 8.45
CA THR A 729 3.94 -28.10 8.31
C THR A 729 4.29 -29.56 8.54
N LEU A 730 5.38 -30.04 7.92
CA LEU A 730 5.91 -31.40 8.13
C LEU A 730 6.36 -31.64 9.57
N GLU A 731 6.94 -30.65 10.23
CA GLU A 731 7.37 -30.76 11.62
C GLU A 731 6.16 -31.00 12.55
N ALA A 732 5.09 -30.22 12.40
CA ALA A 732 3.87 -30.35 13.22
C ALA A 732 3.17 -31.70 13.00
N THR A 733 2.83 -31.98 11.74
CA THR A 733 3.06 -33.26 11.05
C THR A 733 3.56 -34.45 11.89
N LEU A 734 4.88 -34.53 11.90
CA LEU A 734 5.67 -35.63 12.40
C LEU A 734 5.73 -35.65 13.94
N LYS A 735 5.71 -34.49 14.61
CA LYS A 735 5.77 -34.41 16.08
C LYS A 735 4.57 -35.09 16.75
N ASP A 736 3.37 -34.86 16.26
CA ASP A 736 2.18 -35.55 16.78
C ASP A 736 2.13 -37.02 16.35
N THR A 737 2.54 -37.34 15.12
CA THR A 737 2.62 -38.73 14.66
C THR A 737 3.57 -39.53 15.56
N ARG A 738 4.69 -38.92 15.98
CA ARG A 738 5.61 -39.47 16.99
C ARG A 738 4.96 -39.60 18.37
N ALA A 739 4.14 -38.63 18.78
CA ALA A 739 3.38 -38.73 20.04
C ALA A 739 2.35 -39.87 20.01
N ARG A 740 1.72 -40.14 18.86
CA ARG A 740 0.82 -41.29 18.64
C ARG A 740 1.55 -42.63 18.54
N HIS A 741 2.78 -42.64 18.05
CA HIS A 741 3.61 -43.84 17.89
C HIS A 741 5.00 -43.71 18.56
N PRO A 742 5.10 -43.71 19.91
CA PRO A 742 6.37 -43.47 20.61
C PRO A 742 7.48 -44.50 20.34
N SER A 743 7.14 -45.71 19.89
CA SER A 743 8.09 -46.78 19.60
C SER A 743 8.86 -46.59 18.28
N ARG A 744 8.52 -45.58 17.47
CA ARG A 744 9.12 -45.32 16.15
C ARG A 744 10.31 -44.37 16.25
N THR A 745 11.50 -44.86 15.91
CA THR A 745 12.76 -44.10 15.92
C THR A 745 13.10 -43.46 14.56
N ASP A 746 12.38 -43.83 13.51
CA ASP A 746 12.56 -43.39 12.12
C ASP A 746 12.08 -41.95 11.86
N ILE A 747 11.27 -41.37 12.74
CA ILE A 747 10.76 -39.99 12.64
C ILE A 747 11.83 -38.96 13.04
N SER A 748 12.62 -39.25 14.09
CA SER A 748 13.62 -38.35 14.66
C SER A 748 14.62 -37.82 13.62
N PRO A 749 15.26 -38.67 12.79
CA PRO A 749 16.20 -38.20 11.77
C PRO A 749 15.58 -37.23 10.74
N ILE A 750 14.29 -37.32 10.46
CA ILE A 750 13.60 -36.40 9.54
C ILE A 750 13.43 -35.05 10.24
N LEU A 751 13.02 -35.03 11.51
CA LEU A 751 12.88 -33.81 12.30
C LEU A 751 14.21 -33.05 12.42
N ASP A 752 15.32 -33.75 12.67
CA ASP A 752 16.66 -33.16 12.78
C ASP A 752 17.08 -32.47 11.47
N VAL A 753 16.74 -33.05 10.31
CA VAL A 753 17.04 -32.45 9.00
C VAL A 753 16.15 -31.23 8.72
N LEU A 754 14.92 -31.20 9.22
CA LEU A 754 13.99 -30.08 8.99
C LEU A 754 14.31 -28.86 9.85
N GLU A 755 15.00 -29.05 10.99
CA GLU A 755 15.27 -28.00 11.98
C GLU A 755 15.97 -26.78 11.40
N GLN A 756 16.96 -26.99 10.53
CA GLN A 756 17.70 -25.93 9.85
C GLN A 756 16.84 -24.99 8.99
N TYR A 757 15.61 -25.41 8.64
CA TYR A 757 14.70 -24.66 7.76
C TYR A 757 13.58 -23.92 8.51
N HIS A 758 13.49 -24.06 9.85
CA HIS A 758 12.41 -23.50 10.66
C HIS A 758 12.34 -21.97 10.70
N SER A 759 13.47 -21.31 10.40
CA SER A 759 13.64 -19.85 10.45
C SER A 759 13.19 -19.13 9.18
N PHE A 760 12.48 -19.82 8.28
CA PHE A 760 12.01 -19.26 7.01
C PHE A 760 10.85 -18.27 7.18
N ARG A 761 9.79 -18.65 7.93
CA ARG A 761 8.56 -17.87 8.09
C ARG A 761 8.83 -16.56 8.84
N ARG A 762 8.23 -15.47 8.39
CA ARG A 762 8.21 -14.16 9.05
C ARG A 762 6.77 -13.70 9.18
N THR A 763 6.12 -14.17 10.23
CA THR A 763 4.77 -13.77 10.62
C THR A 763 4.82 -13.03 11.96
N GLY A 764 3.79 -12.25 12.28
CA GLY A 764 3.65 -11.64 13.62
C GLY A 764 3.27 -12.65 14.72
N ALA A 765 3.42 -13.95 14.46
CA ALA A 765 3.09 -15.01 15.40
C ALA A 765 4.08 -15.02 16.57
N THR A 766 3.58 -15.48 17.72
CA THR A 766 4.30 -15.41 18.99
C THR A 766 4.90 -16.75 19.35
N ASN A 767 6.09 -16.74 19.94
CA ASN A 767 6.72 -17.96 20.41
C ASN A 767 5.98 -18.50 21.64
N GLN A 768 5.99 -19.83 21.81
CA GLN A 768 5.33 -20.47 22.97
C GLN A 768 5.92 -19.94 24.29
N THR A 769 7.24 -19.79 24.37
CA THR A 769 7.95 -19.22 25.53
C THR A 769 7.54 -17.78 25.85
N GLU A 770 7.42 -16.92 24.82
CA GLU A 770 6.94 -15.55 24.98
C GLU A 770 5.50 -15.54 25.49
N LEU A 771 4.63 -16.36 24.90
CA LEU A 771 3.23 -16.46 25.28
C LEU A 771 3.05 -16.95 26.71
N ASP A 772 3.84 -17.94 27.13
CA ASP A 772 3.85 -18.45 28.50
C ASP A 772 4.36 -17.39 29.47
N SER A 773 5.40 -16.63 29.10
CA SER A 773 5.89 -15.50 29.92
C SER A 773 4.83 -14.42 30.15
N TRP A 774 4.01 -14.10 29.13
CA TRP A 774 2.93 -13.13 29.28
C TRP A 774 1.72 -13.67 30.03
N ARG A 775 1.56 -14.99 30.09
CA ARG A 775 0.50 -15.66 30.86
C ARG A 775 0.90 -15.91 32.31
N ALA A 776 2.19 -16.08 32.60
CA ALA A 776 2.74 -16.50 33.89
C ALA A 776 2.65 -15.47 35.04
N ASN A 777 1.78 -14.45 34.95
CA ASN A 777 1.67 -13.43 35.99
C ASN A 777 1.19 -14.04 37.33
N PRO A 778 2.01 -14.00 38.41
CA PRO A 778 1.69 -14.60 39.71
C PRO A 778 0.45 -14.01 40.40
N ALA A 779 0.07 -12.78 40.05
CA ALA A 779 -1.09 -12.10 40.62
C ALA A 779 -2.43 -12.50 39.97
N GLY A 780 -2.40 -13.36 38.95
CA GLY A 780 -3.56 -13.66 38.10
C GLY A 780 -3.88 -12.52 37.11
N GLY A 781 -4.60 -12.84 36.03
CA GLY A 781 -5.05 -11.85 35.03
C GLY A 781 -4.64 -12.13 33.58
N GLY A 782 -3.77 -13.12 33.36
CA GLY A 782 -3.42 -13.61 32.03
C GLY A 782 -2.88 -12.54 31.07
N LEU A 783 -3.04 -12.78 29.77
CA LEU A 783 -2.46 -11.96 28.70
C LEU A 783 -2.95 -10.50 28.70
N VAL A 784 -4.22 -10.24 29.04
CA VAL A 784 -4.77 -8.88 29.06
C VAL A 784 -4.12 -8.02 30.14
N THR A 785 -3.89 -8.57 31.34
CA THR A 785 -3.15 -7.85 32.39
C THR A 785 -1.71 -7.58 32.00
N SER A 786 -1.06 -8.50 31.29
CA SER A 786 0.29 -8.28 30.75
C SER A 786 0.31 -7.10 29.77
N ILE A 787 -0.67 -7.01 28.86
CA ILE A 787 -0.83 -5.87 27.94
C ILE A 787 -1.03 -4.56 28.71
N ARG A 788 -1.83 -4.56 29.78
CA ARG A 788 -2.02 -3.38 30.65
C ARG A 788 -0.74 -2.93 31.34
N ASN A 789 0.07 -3.87 31.84
CA ASN A 789 1.36 -3.56 32.44
C ASN A 789 2.34 -2.95 31.42
N THR A 790 2.36 -3.50 30.20
CA THR A 790 3.13 -2.94 29.09
C THR A 790 2.66 -1.52 28.76
N PHE A 791 1.35 -1.29 28.68
CA PHE A 791 0.75 0.03 28.47
C PHE A 791 1.22 1.03 29.55
N SER A 792 1.12 0.66 30.84
CA SER A 792 1.57 1.52 31.94
C SER A 792 3.07 1.83 31.86
N SER A 793 3.89 0.86 31.42
CA SER A 793 5.33 1.06 31.25
C SER A 793 5.65 2.04 30.11
N LEU A 794 4.88 2.02 29.02
CA LEU A 794 5.00 2.96 27.91
C LEU A 794 4.58 4.38 28.31
N VAL A 795 3.53 4.52 29.13
CA VAL A 795 3.11 5.81 29.69
C VAL A 795 4.20 6.38 30.58
N LEU A 796 4.75 5.57 31.49
CA LEU A 796 5.83 5.97 32.39
C LEU A 796 7.08 6.41 31.61
N TRP A 797 7.46 5.67 30.56
CA TRP A 797 8.60 6.05 29.72
C TRP A 797 8.38 7.36 28.96
N SER A 798 7.11 7.72 28.70
CA SER A 798 6.77 8.94 27.98
C SER A 798 6.71 10.20 28.85
N THR A 799 6.90 10.10 30.18
CA THR A 799 6.85 11.28 31.06
C THR A 799 8.05 12.20 30.89
N ASP A 800 9.23 11.63 30.61
CA ASP A 800 10.49 12.37 30.43
C ASP A 800 11.13 12.05 29.06
N PRO A 801 10.69 12.71 27.98
CA PRO A 801 11.12 12.37 26.62
C PRO A 801 12.59 12.73 26.32
N GLU A 802 13.20 13.67 27.06
CA GLU A 802 14.56 14.16 26.82
C GLU A 802 15.66 13.27 27.44
N ILE A 803 15.32 12.41 28.39
CA ILE A 803 16.31 11.55 29.04
C ILE A 803 16.58 10.34 28.14
N SER A 804 17.86 10.04 27.89
CA SER A 804 18.27 8.79 27.26
C SER A 804 18.02 7.65 28.25
N MET A 805 16.78 7.17 28.29
CA MET A 805 16.35 6.00 29.06
C MET A 805 16.20 4.82 28.11
N THR A 806 16.60 3.64 28.58
CA THR A 806 16.38 2.38 27.86
C THR A 806 14.90 2.21 27.53
N PRO A 807 14.53 1.90 26.27
CA PRO A 807 13.14 1.73 25.90
C PRO A 807 12.53 0.52 26.64
N PRO A 808 11.21 0.56 26.96
CA PRO A 808 10.51 -0.59 27.52
C PRO A 808 10.62 -1.80 26.59
N SER A 809 10.59 -3.01 27.15
CA SER A 809 10.66 -4.28 26.39
C SER A 809 9.35 -4.58 25.64
N TYR A 810 8.97 -3.71 24.71
CA TYR A 810 7.73 -3.81 23.95
C TYR A 810 7.93 -4.67 22.70
N THR A 811 6.90 -5.44 22.37
CA THR A 811 6.78 -6.08 21.06
C THR A 811 5.34 -6.06 20.62
N HIS A 812 5.10 -5.65 19.37
CA HIS A 812 3.73 -5.61 18.85
C HIS A 812 3.11 -7.01 18.74
N ARG A 813 3.94 -8.06 18.71
CA ARG A 813 3.54 -9.47 18.83
C ARG A 813 2.65 -9.74 20.04
N GLN A 814 2.87 -9.06 21.18
CA GLN A 814 2.03 -9.20 22.37
C GLN A 814 0.59 -8.75 22.09
N MET A 815 0.41 -7.67 21.32
CA MET A 815 -0.90 -7.15 20.93
C MET A 815 -1.59 -8.11 19.96
N LEU A 816 -0.86 -8.59 18.94
CA LEU A 816 -1.37 -9.57 17.97
C LEU A 816 -1.80 -10.88 18.64
N ALA A 817 -1.01 -11.39 19.59
CA ALA A 817 -1.39 -12.55 20.42
C ALA A 817 -2.65 -12.28 21.26
N GLY A 818 -2.77 -11.09 21.84
CA GLY A 818 -3.95 -10.68 22.58
C GLY A 818 -5.20 -10.75 21.72
N ILE A 819 -5.14 -10.16 20.53
CA ILE A 819 -6.24 -10.12 19.57
C ILE A 819 -6.58 -11.54 19.09
N GLY A 820 -5.57 -12.33 18.68
CA GLY A 820 -5.77 -13.68 18.14
C GLY A 820 -6.26 -14.71 19.15
N HIS A 821 -5.84 -14.65 20.41
CA HIS A 821 -6.21 -15.65 21.43
C HIS A 821 -7.36 -15.23 22.35
N VAL A 822 -7.48 -13.94 22.68
CA VAL A 822 -8.45 -13.44 23.67
C VAL A 822 -9.63 -12.72 22.98
N GLY A 823 -9.39 -12.14 21.81
CA GLY A 823 -10.35 -11.36 21.03
C GLY A 823 -10.22 -9.85 21.24
N SER A 824 -10.46 -9.08 20.16
CA SER A 824 -10.27 -7.62 20.11
C SER A 824 -11.10 -6.85 21.14
N GLU A 825 -12.34 -7.28 21.40
CA GLU A 825 -13.20 -6.61 22.38
C GLU A 825 -12.62 -6.64 23.80
N ARG A 826 -12.08 -7.79 24.23
CA ARG A 826 -11.51 -7.95 25.58
C ARG A 826 -10.18 -7.22 25.72
N VAL A 827 -9.35 -7.24 24.67
CA VAL A 827 -8.11 -6.46 24.63
C VAL A 827 -8.44 -4.97 24.72
N LEU A 828 -9.40 -4.48 23.93
CA LEU A 828 -9.85 -3.09 23.96
C LEU A 828 -10.42 -2.71 25.34
N GLN A 829 -11.19 -3.60 25.98
CA GLN A 829 -11.66 -3.37 27.35
C GLN A 829 -10.50 -3.19 28.34
N GLY A 830 -9.47 -4.03 28.26
CA GLY A 830 -8.26 -3.90 29.08
C GLY A 830 -7.51 -2.59 28.83
N LEU A 831 -7.40 -2.14 27.58
CA LEU A 831 -6.80 -0.86 27.22
C LEU A 831 -7.59 0.33 27.78
N ILE A 832 -8.92 0.28 27.70
CA ILE A 832 -9.80 1.32 28.25
C ILE A 832 -9.74 1.37 29.79
N ASP A 833 -9.67 0.21 30.44
CA ASP A 833 -9.53 0.13 31.91
C ASP A 833 -8.21 0.75 32.38
N GLU A 834 -7.12 0.51 31.63
CA GLU A 834 -5.84 1.13 31.92
C GLU A 834 -5.83 2.63 31.60
N LEU A 835 -6.43 3.04 30.47
CA LEU A 835 -6.60 4.44 30.12
C LEU A 835 -7.37 5.22 31.20
N LYS A 836 -8.41 4.61 31.77
CA LYS A 836 -9.17 5.18 32.89
C LYS A 836 -8.27 5.39 34.11
N LEU A 837 -7.51 4.37 34.50
CA LEU A 837 -6.58 4.45 35.63
C LEU A 837 -5.52 5.55 35.42
N GLN A 838 -4.92 5.63 34.23
CA GLN A 838 -3.90 6.64 33.91
C GLN A 838 -4.47 8.06 33.81
N THR A 839 -5.75 8.19 33.47
CA THR A 839 -6.45 9.48 33.50
C THR A 839 -6.68 9.95 34.93
N GLU A 840 -7.05 9.03 35.84
CA GLU A 840 -7.21 9.31 37.27
C GLU A 840 -5.89 9.67 37.97
N THR A 841 -4.76 9.11 37.51
CA THR A 841 -3.41 9.40 38.07
C THR A 841 -2.76 10.67 37.50
N GLY A 842 -3.37 11.31 36.50
CA GLY A 842 -2.89 12.57 35.90
C GLY A 842 -2.05 12.44 34.63
N SER A 843 -1.85 11.22 34.10
CA SER A 843 -1.10 10.94 32.86
C SER A 843 -2.01 10.74 31.64
N GLY A 844 -3.24 11.25 31.68
CA GLY A 844 -4.27 11.01 30.66
C GLY A 844 -3.84 11.36 29.24
N ASN A 845 -3.19 12.51 29.00
CA ASN A 845 -2.80 12.95 27.65
C ASN A 845 -1.87 11.96 26.94
N LEU A 846 -0.86 11.45 27.66
CA LEU A 846 0.08 10.46 27.14
C LEU A 846 -0.61 9.11 26.93
N ALA A 847 -1.46 8.70 27.89
CA ALA A 847 -2.22 7.46 27.80
C ALA A 847 -3.19 7.46 26.61
N PHE A 848 -3.87 8.58 26.31
CA PHE A 848 -4.74 8.70 25.15
C PHE A 848 -3.98 8.54 23.83
N ASP A 849 -2.79 9.14 23.73
CA ASP A 849 -1.96 9.05 22.54
C ASP A 849 -1.43 7.62 22.32
N ILE A 850 -0.98 6.95 23.39
CA ILE A 850 -0.54 5.54 23.36
C ILE A 850 -1.70 4.62 22.98
N ALA A 851 -2.87 4.79 23.61
CA ALA A 851 -4.06 4.00 23.30
C ALA A 851 -4.49 4.17 21.84
N ALA A 852 -4.55 5.41 21.35
CA ALA A 852 -4.89 5.69 19.96
C ALA A 852 -3.87 5.05 19.01
N THR A 853 -2.58 5.15 19.32
CA THR A 853 -1.52 4.56 18.49
C THR A 853 -1.57 3.04 18.46
N LEU A 854 -1.87 2.36 19.58
CA LEU A 854 -2.05 0.91 19.64
C LEU A 854 -3.26 0.45 18.80
N ILE A 855 -4.32 1.25 18.72
CA ILE A 855 -5.52 0.96 17.93
C ILE A 855 -5.29 1.24 16.44
N CYS A 856 -4.55 2.30 16.09
CA CYS A 856 -4.19 2.66 14.73
C CYS A 856 -3.01 1.85 14.16
N ALA A 857 -2.35 1.02 14.97
CA ALA A 857 -1.20 0.24 14.55
C ALA A 857 -1.58 -0.75 13.44
N PRO A 858 -0.76 -0.86 12.37
CA PRO A 858 -1.07 -1.70 11.22
C PRO A 858 -1.00 -3.19 11.57
N MET A 859 -1.91 -3.98 11.00
CA MET A 859 -1.97 -5.44 11.17
C MET A 859 -1.99 -6.16 9.84
N ALA A 860 -1.31 -7.30 9.73
CA ALA A 860 -1.18 -8.02 8.46
C ALA A 860 -2.54 -8.42 7.87
N GLU A 861 -3.52 -8.72 8.72
CA GLU A 861 -4.85 -9.18 8.36
C GLU A 861 -5.75 -8.09 7.74
N SER A 862 -5.51 -6.81 8.05
CA SER A 862 -6.30 -5.67 7.55
C SER A 862 -5.53 -4.76 6.59
N PHE A 863 -4.20 -4.78 6.64
CA PHE A 863 -3.36 -3.79 5.96
C PHE A 863 -3.60 -3.67 4.45
N THR A 864 -3.73 -4.79 3.73
CA THR A 864 -3.98 -4.73 2.28
C THR A 864 -5.36 -4.17 1.94
N LEU A 865 -6.37 -4.42 2.79
CA LEU A 865 -7.68 -3.81 2.65
C LEU A 865 -7.62 -2.30 2.90
N GLU A 866 -6.90 -1.87 3.94
CA GLU A 866 -6.66 -0.46 4.24
C GLU A 866 -5.91 0.25 3.10
N GLN A 867 -4.90 -0.38 2.50
CA GLN A 867 -4.19 0.14 1.32
C GLN A 867 -5.12 0.33 0.12
N ILE A 868 -6.03 -0.62 -0.13
CA ILE A 868 -6.98 -0.50 -1.24
C ILE A 868 -7.95 0.64 -0.97
N LEU A 869 -8.50 0.74 0.25
CA LEU A 869 -9.36 1.85 0.67
C LEU A 869 -8.66 3.21 0.55
N TYR A 870 -7.36 3.26 0.87
CA TYR A 870 -6.56 4.48 0.77
C TYR A 870 -6.30 4.91 -0.69
N ARG A 871 -6.12 3.94 -1.62
CA ARG A 871 -5.81 4.21 -3.03
C ARG A 871 -7.03 4.32 -3.96
N HIS A 872 -8.14 3.64 -3.65
CA HIS A 872 -9.31 3.54 -4.52
C HIS A 872 -10.51 4.28 -3.92
N MET A 873 -10.70 5.52 -4.37
CA MET A 873 -11.91 6.32 -4.12
C MET A 873 -13.12 5.86 -4.97
N ASP A 874 -12.94 4.92 -5.91
CA ASP A 874 -14.01 4.39 -6.79
C ASP A 874 -14.44 2.97 -6.36
N GLN A 875 -15.49 2.88 -5.54
CA GLN A 875 -16.02 1.64 -4.95
C GLN A 875 -16.83 0.75 -5.92
N ASP A 876 -16.90 1.05 -7.21
CA ASP A 876 -18.00 0.53 -8.05
C ASP A 876 -17.76 -0.79 -8.80
N LYS A 877 -16.63 -1.49 -8.59
CA LYS A 877 -16.34 -2.69 -9.41
C LYS A 877 -16.35 -4.04 -8.70
N TYR A 878 -16.07 -4.14 -7.40
CA TYR A 878 -16.10 -5.42 -6.69
C TYR A 878 -16.40 -5.23 -5.19
N PRO A 879 -17.24 -6.08 -4.56
CA PRO A 879 -17.39 -6.07 -3.12
C PRO A 879 -16.04 -6.41 -2.49
N LEU A 880 -15.49 -5.48 -1.71
CA LEU A 880 -14.27 -5.71 -0.95
C LEU A 880 -14.53 -6.86 0.05
N PRO A 881 -13.68 -7.89 0.08
CA PRO A 881 -13.83 -8.97 1.06
C PRO A 881 -13.64 -8.39 2.47
N GLY A 882 -14.59 -8.67 3.37
CA GLY A 882 -14.47 -8.24 4.76
C GLY A 882 -13.20 -8.78 5.43
N CYS A 883 -12.61 -8.01 6.34
CA CYS A 883 -11.50 -8.50 7.16
C CYS A 883 -11.98 -9.72 7.96
N ARG A 884 -11.22 -10.82 7.92
CA ARG A 884 -11.60 -12.08 8.58
C ARG A 884 -11.54 -12.00 10.11
N MET A 885 -10.92 -10.94 10.65
CA MET A 885 -10.69 -10.70 12.06
C MET A 885 -11.20 -9.31 12.44
N LEU A 886 -11.94 -9.21 13.54
CA LEU A 886 -12.39 -7.91 14.06
C LEU A 886 -11.16 -7.11 14.52
N THR A 887 -10.91 -5.92 13.96
CA THR A 887 -9.77 -5.09 14.40
C THR A 887 -10.07 -4.36 15.72
N LEU A 888 -9.05 -3.79 16.37
CA LEU A 888 -9.28 -2.92 17.55
C LEU A 888 -10.09 -1.67 17.17
N ARG A 889 -9.92 -1.16 15.94
CA ARG A 889 -10.70 -0.03 15.43
C ARG A 889 -12.17 -0.41 15.25
N ASP A 890 -12.45 -1.58 14.69
CA ASP A 890 -13.83 -2.09 14.53
C ASP A 890 -14.47 -2.33 15.90
N ALA A 891 -13.74 -2.94 16.84
CA ALA A 891 -14.23 -3.15 18.21
C ALA A 891 -14.54 -1.82 18.92
N LEU A 892 -13.78 -0.76 18.66
CA LEU A 892 -14.05 0.59 19.18
C LEU A 892 -15.30 1.19 18.54
N GLY A 893 -15.51 0.98 17.24
CA GLY A 893 -16.74 1.34 16.53
C GLY A 893 -17.98 0.67 17.14
N ILE A 894 -17.93 -0.64 17.37
CA ILE A 894 -19.01 -1.41 18.00
C ILE A 894 -19.31 -0.90 19.42
N GLN A 895 -18.27 -0.61 20.23
CA GLN A 895 -18.47 -0.04 21.56
C GLN A 895 -19.13 1.34 21.50
N ARG A 896 -18.79 2.18 20.51
CA ARG A 896 -19.45 3.47 20.27
C ARG A 896 -20.92 3.31 19.86
N GLU A 897 -21.28 2.32 19.05
CA GLU A 897 -22.69 2.05 18.72
C GLU A 897 -23.50 1.67 19.98
N SER A 898 -22.87 1.01 20.95
CA SER A 898 -23.47 0.63 22.23
C SER A 898 -23.48 1.73 23.31
N LEU A 899 -23.08 2.96 22.99
CA LEU A 899 -22.85 4.06 23.95
C LEU A 899 -24.07 4.39 24.82
N SER A 900 -25.29 4.22 24.29
CA SER A 900 -26.53 4.48 25.02
C SER A 900 -26.67 3.70 26.33
N LYS A 901 -26.25 2.42 26.34
CA LYS A 901 -26.26 1.57 27.54
C LYS A 901 -25.12 1.92 28.50
N LEU A 902 -23.99 2.37 27.95
CA LEU A 902 -22.79 2.73 28.71
C LEU A 902 -22.93 4.06 29.45
N ILE A 903 -23.63 5.05 28.88
CA ILE A 903 -23.89 6.34 29.55
C ILE A 903 -24.64 6.13 30.87
N GLU A 904 -25.57 5.17 30.92
CA GLU A 904 -26.34 4.87 32.12
C GLU A 904 -25.53 4.11 33.19
N ALA A 905 -24.57 3.27 32.77
CA ALA A 905 -23.79 2.41 33.66
C ALA A 905 -22.48 3.05 34.16
N ASP A 906 -21.69 3.65 33.26
CA ASP A 906 -20.41 4.30 33.56
C ASP A 906 -20.18 5.50 32.62
N PRO A 907 -20.63 6.71 33.02
CA PRO A 907 -20.53 7.91 32.18
C PRO A 907 -19.08 8.32 31.91
N HIS A 908 -18.14 8.01 32.82
CA HIS A 908 -16.74 8.33 32.63
C HIS A 908 -16.12 7.44 31.55
N ARG A 909 -16.43 6.13 31.57
CA ARG A 909 -15.99 5.21 30.50
C ARG A 909 -16.56 5.61 29.14
N ALA A 910 -17.83 6.03 29.08
CA ALA A 910 -18.44 6.51 27.84
C ALA A 910 -17.71 7.75 27.28
N GLU A 911 -17.33 8.68 28.14
CA GLU A 911 -16.55 9.87 27.78
C GLU A 911 -15.16 9.51 27.22
N LEU A 912 -14.45 8.57 27.85
CA LEU A 912 -13.15 8.09 27.36
C LEU A 912 -13.26 7.44 25.98
N ILE A 913 -14.29 6.62 25.74
CA ILE A 913 -14.52 5.96 24.45
C ILE A 913 -14.74 6.98 23.33
N ILE A 914 -15.54 8.04 23.57
CA ILE A 914 -15.78 9.09 22.56
C ILE A 914 -14.48 9.81 22.21
N ARG A 915 -13.70 10.22 23.22
CA ARG A 915 -12.41 10.89 23.01
C ARG A 915 -11.43 10.02 22.23
N LEU A 916 -11.32 8.75 22.63
CA LEU A 916 -10.44 7.80 21.98
C LEU A 916 -10.86 7.55 20.53
N HIS A 917 -12.15 7.38 20.28
CA HIS A 917 -12.68 7.19 18.93
C HIS A 917 -12.43 8.41 18.04
N ARG A 918 -12.68 9.63 18.51
CA ARG A 918 -12.35 10.86 17.77
C ARG A 918 -10.87 10.97 17.46
N ARG A 919 -10.01 10.61 18.42
CA ARG A 919 -8.55 10.63 18.23
C ARG A 919 -8.10 9.60 17.19
N VAL A 920 -8.64 8.39 17.22
CA VAL A 920 -8.38 7.33 16.24
C VAL A 920 -8.82 7.76 14.84
N GLU A 921 -10.04 8.31 14.70
CA GLU A 921 -10.53 8.81 13.42
C GLU A 921 -9.71 9.98 12.88
N ALA A 922 -9.23 10.88 13.75
CA ALA A 922 -8.33 11.97 13.34
C ALA A 922 -6.96 11.47 12.87
N LEU A 923 -6.44 10.38 13.43
CA LEU A 923 -5.17 9.78 12.98
C LEU A 923 -5.34 9.01 11.67
N CYS A 924 -6.48 8.35 11.48
CA CYS A 924 -6.79 7.54 10.31
C CYS A 924 -7.47 8.31 9.16
N SER A 925 -7.74 9.61 9.31
CA SER A 925 -8.42 10.38 8.28
C SER A 925 -7.60 10.42 6.99
N ILE A 926 -8.27 10.15 5.87
CA ILE A 926 -7.67 10.24 4.53
C ILE A 926 -7.76 11.71 4.09
N PRO A 927 -6.70 12.31 3.51
CA PRO A 927 -6.76 13.68 3.02
C PRO A 927 -7.82 13.82 1.93
N GLU A 928 -8.82 14.68 2.14
CA GLU A 928 -9.69 15.14 1.07
C GLU A 928 -8.87 16.03 0.13
N ILE A 929 -8.32 15.45 -0.93
CA ILE A 929 -7.74 16.24 -2.02
C ILE A 929 -8.90 17.03 -2.63
N ALA A 930 -8.91 18.36 -2.44
CA ALA A 930 -9.82 19.23 -3.15
C ALA A 930 -9.69 18.95 -4.67
N PRO A 931 -10.79 18.75 -5.41
CA PRO A 931 -10.70 18.41 -6.82
C PRO A 931 -10.20 19.64 -7.59
N GLY A 932 -8.89 19.68 -7.77
CA GLY A 932 -8.19 20.80 -8.41
C GLY A 932 -6.87 21.14 -7.74
N ASP A 933 -5.96 20.18 -7.58
CA ASP A 933 -4.55 20.49 -7.82
C ASP A 933 -3.72 19.22 -8.07
N VAL A 934 -3.03 19.27 -9.20
CA VAL A 934 -1.86 18.52 -9.68
C VAL A 934 -1.85 16.98 -9.59
N ASP A 935 -1.81 16.38 -10.79
CA ASP A 935 -1.39 15.01 -11.06
C ASP A 935 0.08 14.80 -10.63
N VAL A 936 0.27 14.31 -9.40
CA VAL A 936 1.57 14.05 -8.75
C VAL A 936 2.40 13.02 -9.54
N GLY A 937 1.78 12.24 -10.44
CA GLY A 937 2.49 11.33 -11.34
C GLY A 937 3.32 12.02 -12.42
N ASN A 938 2.92 13.22 -12.86
CA ASN A 938 3.55 13.91 -13.99
C ASN A 938 4.63 14.95 -13.58
N ILE A 939 4.74 15.29 -12.28
CA ILE A 939 5.80 16.18 -11.79
C ILE A 939 7.16 15.48 -11.76
N MET A 940 7.19 14.15 -11.66
CA MET A 940 8.43 13.37 -11.58
C MET A 940 9.24 13.45 -12.89
N ASP A 941 8.58 13.55 -14.05
CA ASP A 941 9.23 13.61 -15.37
C ASP A 941 9.75 15.02 -15.73
N SER A 942 9.40 16.05 -14.96
CA SER A 942 9.69 17.46 -15.33
C SER A 942 10.67 18.18 -14.39
N ILE A 943 11.25 17.51 -13.40
CA ILE A 943 12.28 18.09 -12.51
C ILE A 943 13.73 17.80 -13.01
N HIS A 944 13.90 17.16 -14.16
CA HIS A 944 15.17 17.22 -14.90
C HIS A 944 15.21 18.42 -15.83
N LEU A 945 15.45 19.60 -15.22
CA LEU A 945 15.91 20.77 -15.95
C LEU A 945 17.34 21.10 -15.51
N GLU A 946 18.23 20.93 -16.49
CA GLU A 946 19.62 21.32 -16.49
C GLU A 946 19.82 22.76 -16.01
N ALA A 947 20.92 22.97 -15.29
CA ALA A 947 21.48 24.27 -15.03
C ALA A 947 21.87 24.94 -16.36
N VAL A 948 21.00 25.80 -16.88
CA VAL A 948 21.39 26.83 -17.85
C VAL A 948 21.66 28.10 -17.05
N GLY A 949 22.95 28.42 -16.93
CA GLY A 949 23.43 29.67 -16.37
C GLY A 949 22.81 30.87 -17.08
N GLY A 950 22.41 31.86 -16.29
CA GLY A 950 21.93 33.13 -16.80
C GLY A 950 23.05 33.90 -17.47
N ASP A 951 22.73 34.49 -18.62
CA ASP A 951 23.34 35.72 -19.13
C ASP A 951 22.35 36.33 -20.13
N ASP A 952 21.60 37.34 -19.68
CA ASP A 952 20.97 38.32 -20.57
C ASP A 952 20.79 39.64 -19.80
N GLU A 953 21.92 40.28 -19.49
CA GLU A 953 21.99 41.74 -19.44
C GLU A 953 23.03 42.19 -20.47
N GLN A 954 22.56 42.74 -21.58
CA GLN A 954 22.94 44.06 -22.12
C GLN A 954 22.76 44.14 -23.64
N ARG A 955 21.76 44.91 -24.05
CA ARG A 955 21.89 45.76 -25.24
C ARG A 955 21.86 47.20 -24.77
N GLU A 956 23.03 47.84 -24.73
CA GLU A 956 23.23 49.12 -25.42
C GLU A 956 24.71 49.56 -25.47
N GLN A 957 25.06 50.09 -26.63
CA GLN A 957 26.18 50.97 -26.95
C GLN A 957 27.53 50.36 -27.42
N HIS A 958 27.63 50.34 -28.76
CA HIS A 958 28.86 50.59 -29.50
C HIS A 958 29.65 51.79 -28.94
N GLN A 959 30.98 51.67 -28.82
CA GLN A 959 31.90 52.38 -29.72
C GLN A 959 33.39 52.04 -29.51
N GLN A 960 34.06 51.94 -30.67
CA GLN A 960 35.45 52.31 -30.98
C GLN A 960 36.58 51.24 -30.93
N GLN A 961 36.87 50.78 -32.16
CA GLN A 961 38.17 50.87 -32.85
C GLN A 961 39.31 49.92 -32.44
N GLN A 962 39.43 48.82 -33.23
CA GLN A 962 40.46 48.55 -34.26
C GLN A 962 41.94 48.95 -34.01
N PRO A 963 42.92 48.38 -34.75
CA PRO A 963 42.95 47.09 -35.49
C PRO A 963 44.30 46.32 -35.42
N ASP A 964 44.24 45.09 -35.94
CA ASP A 964 45.23 44.30 -36.70
C ASP A 964 46.65 44.02 -36.14
N ALA A 965 46.96 42.72 -36.02
CA ALA A 965 48.10 42.12 -36.72
C ALA A 965 48.03 40.57 -36.74
N ASP A 966 48.35 40.03 -37.91
CA ASP A 966 48.47 38.63 -38.31
C ASP A 966 49.74 37.93 -37.75
N GLN A 967 49.60 36.61 -37.55
CA GLN A 967 50.57 35.51 -37.71
C GLN A 967 52.05 35.64 -37.26
N SER A 968 52.51 34.72 -36.38
CA SER A 968 53.34 33.54 -36.76
C SER A 968 54.18 32.94 -35.59
N ASN A 969 54.27 31.60 -35.64
CA ASN A 969 55.36 30.69 -35.20
C ASN A 969 55.63 30.30 -33.72
N GLN A 970 55.39 28.99 -33.49
CA GLN A 970 56.22 27.91 -32.89
C GLN A 970 56.78 27.99 -31.46
N GLY A 971 56.46 26.95 -30.64
CA GLY A 971 57.34 26.43 -29.59
C GLY A 971 56.68 25.57 -28.49
N VAL A 972 56.67 24.24 -28.68
CA VAL A 972 56.83 23.10 -27.71
C VAL A 972 56.07 23.12 -26.34
N VAL A 973 55.32 22.04 -26.01
CA VAL A 973 55.45 21.13 -24.82
C VAL A 973 54.21 20.19 -24.66
N ALA A 974 54.52 18.88 -24.56
CA ALA A 974 53.84 17.71 -23.94
C ALA A 974 52.37 17.29 -24.27
N PRO A 975 52.11 15.99 -24.54
CA PRO A 975 50.76 15.47 -24.76
C PRO A 975 50.11 14.95 -23.47
N THR A 976 48.92 15.44 -23.17
CA THR A 976 47.90 14.75 -22.37
C THR A 976 47.02 13.93 -23.31
N GLY A 977 46.97 12.61 -23.10
CA GLY A 977 46.02 11.72 -23.75
C GLY A 977 45.31 10.88 -22.68
N ASN A 978 44.16 11.37 -22.20
CA ASN A 978 43.21 10.58 -21.44
C ASN A 978 42.40 9.73 -22.44
N THR A 979 42.49 8.42 -22.28
CA THR A 979 41.52 7.47 -22.84
C THR A 979 40.65 7.00 -21.67
N PRO A 980 39.31 6.86 -21.80
CA PRO A 980 38.45 6.49 -20.68
C PRO A 980 38.72 5.03 -20.29
N GLY A 981 39.05 4.80 -19.03
CA GLY A 981 39.28 3.47 -18.47
C GLY A 981 37.99 2.66 -18.32
N ASN A 982 38.11 1.39 -18.66
CA ASN A 982 37.06 0.38 -18.76
C ASN A 982 36.44 0.04 -17.40
N LEU A 983 35.12 0.20 -17.27
CA LEU A 983 34.33 -0.01 -16.04
C LEU A 983 34.34 -1.48 -15.57
N ASP A 984 34.49 -2.42 -16.51
CA ASP A 984 34.54 -3.86 -16.23
C ASP A 984 35.77 -4.27 -15.40
N ALA A 985 36.89 -3.56 -15.57
CA ALA A 985 38.11 -3.81 -14.80
C ALA A 985 38.00 -3.38 -13.32
N MET A 986 37.03 -2.51 -12.99
CA MET A 986 36.80 -2.04 -11.62
C MET A 986 35.91 -3.00 -10.83
N LEU A 987 34.99 -3.71 -11.48
CA LEU A 987 34.18 -4.76 -10.86
C LEU A 987 34.99 -6.04 -10.62
N ASP A 988 35.90 -6.38 -11.54
CA ASP A 988 36.85 -7.49 -11.34
C ASP A 988 37.81 -7.22 -10.16
N ALA A 989 38.15 -5.97 -9.87
CA ALA A 989 38.97 -5.60 -8.71
C ALA A 989 38.21 -5.76 -7.38
N ALA A 990 36.89 -5.55 -7.36
CA ALA A 990 36.05 -5.77 -6.19
C ALA A 990 35.75 -7.26 -5.96
N ALA A 991 35.55 -8.04 -7.04
CA ALA A 991 35.38 -9.49 -6.97
C ALA A 991 36.69 -10.22 -6.58
N SER A 992 37.85 -9.73 -7.05
CA SER A 992 39.16 -10.30 -6.71
C SER A 992 39.59 -10.06 -5.27
N ALA A 993 38.97 -9.10 -4.56
CA ALA A 993 39.19 -8.91 -3.13
C ALA A 993 38.42 -9.92 -2.25
N VAL A 994 37.46 -10.65 -2.84
CA VAL A 994 36.58 -11.61 -2.15
C VAL A 994 36.95 -13.07 -2.46
N VAL A 995 37.75 -13.33 -3.51
CA VAL A 995 38.22 -14.67 -3.87
C VAL A 995 39.73 -14.79 -3.64
N ALA A 996 40.11 -15.01 -2.39
CA ALA A 996 41.40 -15.61 -2.04
C ALA A 996 41.13 -16.90 -1.25
N ASP A 997 40.89 -17.99 -1.96
CA ASP A 997 40.75 -19.33 -1.38
C ASP A 997 42.16 -19.96 -1.15
N PRO A 998 42.37 -20.73 -0.06
CA PRO A 998 43.66 -21.26 0.32
C PRO A 998 43.82 -22.70 -0.20
N ASN A 999 44.47 -22.89 -1.35
CA ASN A 999 45.36 -24.02 -1.65
C ASN A 999 45.64 -24.11 -3.16
N GLY A 1000 46.88 -23.85 -3.55
CA GLY A 1000 47.33 -24.07 -4.93
C GLY A 1000 48.80 -23.70 -5.12
N THR A 1001 49.67 -24.70 -5.04
CA THR A 1001 51.12 -24.63 -5.21
C THR A 1001 51.58 -24.42 -6.67
N ALA A 1002 52.69 -23.67 -6.83
CA ALA A 1002 53.66 -23.57 -7.96
C ALA A 1002 53.64 -22.19 -8.65
N GLY A 1003 54.74 -21.45 -8.84
CA GLY A 1003 56.18 -21.58 -8.57
C GLY A 1003 56.90 -20.28 -8.96
N ALA A 1004 58.13 -20.09 -8.45
CA ALA A 1004 59.26 -19.23 -8.89
C ALA A 1004 59.01 -18.15 -9.99
N GLU A 1005 59.51 -16.90 -9.93
CA GLU A 1005 60.85 -16.41 -9.60
C GLU A 1005 60.90 -14.88 -9.85
N ALA A 1006 61.80 -14.15 -9.16
CA ALA A 1006 62.45 -12.87 -9.56
C ALA A 1006 61.57 -11.58 -9.65
N ALA A 1007 61.98 -10.36 -9.28
CA ALA A 1007 63.21 -9.76 -8.77
C ALA A 1007 62.83 -8.39 -8.16
N ALA A 1008 63.32 -8.07 -6.96
CA ALA A 1008 64.35 -7.05 -6.69
C ALA A 1008 63.93 -5.57 -6.78
N GLY A 1009 64.18 -4.83 -5.68
CA GLY A 1009 64.65 -3.44 -5.81
C GLY A 1009 64.22 -2.47 -4.70
N ALA A 1010 65.07 -2.35 -3.67
CA ALA A 1010 65.39 -1.15 -2.87
C ALA A 1010 64.23 -0.42 -2.14
N GLY A 1011 64.21 -0.25 -0.82
CA GLY A 1011 65.29 -0.07 0.15
C GLY A 1011 65.36 1.39 0.58
N LEU A 1012 65.06 1.69 1.86
CA LEU A 1012 65.95 2.46 2.76
C LEU A 1012 65.31 2.67 4.15
N LEU A 1013 65.97 2.04 5.14
CA LEU A 1013 66.49 2.61 6.40
C LEU A 1013 65.58 3.43 7.33
N GLY A 1014 65.54 2.97 8.59
CA GLY A 1014 65.79 3.88 9.71
C GLY A 1014 65.28 3.44 11.09
N ASN A 1015 66.08 2.64 11.79
CA ASN A 1015 66.35 2.61 13.25
C ASN A 1015 65.21 2.91 14.25
N GLY A 1016 64.99 2.14 15.32
CA GLY A 1016 65.78 1.06 15.92
C GLY A 1016 65.56 1.02 17.45
N VAL A 1017 65.92 -0.13 18.02
CA VAL A 1017 66.24 -0.40 19.45
C VAL A 1017 65.03 -0.44 20.40
N GLY A 1018 64.75 -1.50 21.16
CA GLY A 1018 65.45 -2.73 21.48
C GLY A 1018 64.98 -3.21 22.88
N GLY A 1019 64.97 -4.52 23.15
CA GLY A 1019 64.69 -5.01 24.51
C GLY A 1019 64.16 -6.44 24.59
N ASP A 1020 65.09 -7.39 24.52
CA ASP A 1020 64.96 -8.84 24.57
C ASP A 1020 64.54 -9.40 25.94
N ALA A 1021 63.77 -10.51 25.95
CA ALA A 1021 63.75 -11.54 27.00
C ALA A 1021 62.92 -12.75 26.54
N GLY A 1022 63.59 -13.76 25.96
CA GLY A 1022 62.96 -15.02 25.56
C GLY A 1022 62.80 -16.05 26.69
N VAL A 1023 61.99 -17.08 26.42
CA VAL A 1023 62.20 -18.51 26.74
C VAL A 1023 61.34 -19.30 25.76
N GLY A 1024 61.92 -20.33 25.14
CA GLY A 1024 61.28 -21.11 24.08
C GLY A 1024 60.70 -22.47 24.47
N ILE A 1025 60.36 -23.19 23.39
CA ILE A 1025 60.05 -24.62 23.25
C ILE A 1025 58.59 -25.01 23.43
N GLY A 1026 57.98 -25.53 22.36
CA GLY A 1026 56.74 -26.32 22.45
C GLY A 1026 55.98 -26.42 21.13
N THR A 1027 56.38 -27.38 20.29
CA THR A 1027 55.67 -27.88 19.11
C THR A 1027 54.17 -28.19 19.36
N GLY A 1028 53.30 -27.77 18.42
CA GLY A 1028 51.94 -28.31 18.30
C GLY A 1028 50.88 -27.26 17.95
N MET A 1029 50.87 -26.75 16.72
CA MET A 1029 49.81 -25.84 16.24
C MET A 1029 49.20 -26.38 14.94
N ASN A 1030 48.68 -27.61 15.03
CA ASN A 1030 47.82 -28.21 14.02
C ASN A 1030 46.45 -28.65 14.60
N ASP A 1031 46.09 -28.12 15.77
CA ASP A 1031 44.88 -28.52 16.53
C ASP A 1031 44.03 -27.32 17.03
N VAL A 1032 44.13 -26.16 16.38
CA VAL A 1032 43.32 -24.96 16.73
C VAL A 1032 42.38 -24.52 15.60
N PHE A 1033 42.46 -25.12 14.41
CA PHE A 1033 41.57 -24.82 13.28
C PHE A 1033 40.50 -25.91 13.03
N SER A 1034 40.31 -26.86 13.96
CA SER A 1034 39.24 -27.87 13.92
C SER A 1034 38.20 -27.71 15.03
N LEU A 1035 38.14 -26.52 15.66
CA LEU A 1035 37.22 -26.21 16.77
C LEU A 1035 36.32 -24.99 16.51
N MET A 1036 36.23 -24.51 15.26
CA MET A 1036 35.35 -23.39 14.87
C MET A 1036 34.17 -23.82 13.99
N ASP A 1037 33.80 -25.09 14.02
CA ASP A 1037 32.54 -25.60 13.47
C ASP A 1037 31.85 -26.56 14.45
N MET A 1038 31.58 -26.06 15.65
CA MET A 1038 30.64 -26.68 16.57
C MET A 1038 29.79 -25.61 17.27
N GLY A 1039 28.50 -25.69 17.00
CA GLY A 1039 27.44 -25.62 18.02
C GLY A 1039 27.46 -24.45 18.98
N ASN A 1040 26.58 -23.49 18.71
CA ASN A 1040 26.00 -22.60 19.71
C ASN A 1040 25.56 -23.44 20.95
N PRO A 1041 25.89 -23.05 22.20
CA PRO A 1041 25.32 -23.71 23.36
C PRO A 1041 23.93 -23.13 23.61
N GLU A 1042 22.92 -23.73 22.98
CA GLU A 1042 21.54 -23.57 23.42
C GLU A 1042 21.28 -24.39 24.69
N PHE A 1043 20.39 -23.85 25.50
CA PHE A 1043 20.05 -24.28 26.84
C PHE A 1043 19.72 -25.78 26.93
N ILE A 1044 20.32 -26.43 27.92
CA ILE A 1044 19.88 -27.74 28.40
C ILE A 1044 18.56 -27.54 29.14
N ASP A 1045 17.44 -27.89 28.49
CA ASP A 1045 16.19 -28.20 29.18
C ASP A 1045 16.40 -29.51 29.96
N LEU A 1046 16.58 -29.39 31.27
CA LEU A 1046 16.47 -30.52 32.19
C LEU A 1046 15.00 -30.64 32.61
N ASP A 1047 14.27 -31.51 31.91
CA ASP A 1047 13.03 -32.09 32.42
C ASP A 1047 13.34 -32.86 33.71
N MET A 1048 12.98 -32.29 34.85
CA MET A 1048 12.89 -33.00 36.13
C MET A 1048 11.43 -33.27 36.47
N GLU A 1049 10.83 -34.26 35.82
CA GLU A 1049 9.53 -34.84 36.21
C GLU A 1049 9.63 -36.28 36.76
N ASP A 1050 10.83 -36.77 37.08
CA ASP A 1050 11.04 -38.13 37.63
C ASP A 1050 11.70 -38.16 39.02
N MET A 1051 11.41 -37.18 39.89
CA MET A 1051 11.62 -37.31 41.34
C MET A 1051 10.61 -36.49 42.17
N LEU A 1052 9.33 -36.91 42.16
CA LEU A 1052 8.48 -37.18 43.35
C LEU A 1052 7.03 -37.50 42.98
#